data_AF-A0A2W2AT01-F1
#
_entry.id   AF-A0A2W2AT01-F1
#
_cell.length_a   1.000
_cell.length_b   1.000
_cell.length_c   1.000
_cell.angle_alpha   90.00
_cell.angle_beta   90.00
_cell.angle_gamma   90.00
#
_symmetry.space_group_name_H-M   'P 1'
#
loop_
_entity.id
_entity.type
_entity.pdbx_description
1 polymer ?
#
loop_
_entity_poly.entity_id
_entity_poly.type
_entity_poly.pdbx_seq_one_letter_code
_entity_poly.pdbx_strand_id
1 'polypeptide(L)'
;MPGGACRTIVGGRSGGCGGAGGEQMADIEYDAGDASALSDALRTADGVLRGQAGKRSGAVTTGPQDFSGAYAKRFQDAAVIEAEDRGKLAGVLADFADDIDAVSRQAVEERQRISDHDAWKQREAQRNAFVQASGGGVAGVAVPLWEFVTDREPSTTPITPKPLTAAFHARQRPHSAGGDGSGKSSADPTHLRTFVSTTRSADGAADAELQRLQTAWSTFTASCGWAVVDGQSALSGFRQYLQHNESDCTWSEHVATAFEKAGGAGALPDMVLAVATNGRTPPVLDALFAEGLTPAEVAKRWAALGLSKADAPALRALPQSVLEKLGNLEGVAYWARDTANRSVLGLRIDQLESQLATAQTGSAWSGQYGTPFQQQIASLEKELKALLNIEATLGKKASGERHLVSLTDDVPPLAAVSVGDLDTAKNVTWAVPGMNTTTADMSSWTRAAQNIYDRQKLADGDSDRAVISWIGYETPGETTVLGMDKAEAGAEKLAASVHGLDAVRADGMPTTNIVAHSYGTTTAGVALSRSDIHVDRFVALASAGLPDAVDSADDLHAGEVYAGQARNVLFDEGGKGDEWATVGRSFSHGHHVDPSKPAFGATTFGANGGSGLEGNALQAVRHHDPLHADGAGYLDSGTETLYNVAAATTGHDEKLTPSDPIPMTKRDQLLLDAGGYEEGSR
;
A
#
# COMPACT_ATOMS: atom_id res chain seq x y z
N MET A 1 -43.80 12.09 -18.26
CA MET A 1 -45.11 11.47 -18.57
C MET A 1 -45.50 10.60 -17.39
N PRO A 2 -46.74 10.67 -16.88
CA PRO A 2 -47.20 9.81 -15.79
C PRO A 2 -48.02 8.61 -16.29
N GLY A 3 -47.99 7.52 -15.51
CA GLY A 3 -48.83 6.33 -15.68
C GLY A 3 -48.17 5.13 -15.01
N GLY A 4 -48.82 4.30 -14.20
CA GLY A 4 -50.19 4.39 -13.68
C GLY A 4 -50.71 3.00 -13.29
N ALA A 5 -51.29 2.85 -12.10
CA ALA A 5 -52.04 1.64 -11.72
C ALA A 5 -53.02 1.94 -10.57
N CYS A 6 -54.32 1.76 -10.82
CA CYS A 6 -55.38 1.86 -9.82
C CYS A 6 -56.47 0.81 -10.13
N ARG A 7 -56.84 -0.02 -9.14
CA ARG A 7 -58.08 -0.83 -9.04
C ARG A 7 -58.31 -1.07 -7.53
N THR A 8 -59.33 -0.56 -6.81
CA THR A 8 -60.79 -0.37 -6.98
C THR A 8 -61.66 -1.59 -6.60
N ILE A 9 -62.86 -1.30 -6.05
CA ILE A 9 -64.06 -2.16 -5.79
C ILE A 9 -64.12 -2.78 -4.37
N VAL A 10 -65.19 -2.68 -3.54
CA VAL A 10 -66.38 -1.77 -3.39
C VAL A 10 -67.03 -2.04 -2.01
N GLY A 11 -67.79 -1.09 -1.42
CA GLY A 11 -68.80 -1.44 -0.39
C GLY A 11 -69.36 -0.27 0.45
N GLY A 12 -70.57 0.21 0.16
CA GLY A 12 -71.24 1.25 0.95
C GLY A 12 -72.65 0.85 1.40
N ARG A 13 -73.13 1.46 2.50
CA ARG A 13 -74.56 1.58 2.84
C ARG A 13 -74.79 2.74 3.81
N SER A 14 -75.96 3.36 3.72
CA SER A 14 -76.37 4.55 4.46
C SER A 14 -77.57 4.28 5.38
N GLY A 15 -77.75 5.12 6.40
CA GLY A 15 -79.03 5.31 7.10
C GLY A 15 -79.08 4.88 8.57
N GLY A 16 -79.28 5.84 9.48
CA GLY A 16 -79.59 5.60 10.89
C GLY A 16 -79.36 6.84 11.77
N CYS A 17 -80.40 7.61 12.06
CA CYS A 17 -80.32 8.80 12.91
C CYS A 17 -80.63 8.48 14.39
N GLY A 18 -80.02 9.25 15.31
CA GLY A 18 -80.60 9.58 16.62
C GLY A 18 -80.05 8.81 17.81
N GLY A 19 -79.32 9.50 18.69
CA GLY A 19 -78.89 8.99 19.99
C GLY A 19 -77.90 9.91 20.70
N ALA A 20 -78.43 10.83 21.51
CA ALA A 20 -77.74 11.66 22.51
C ALA A 20 -76.21 11.84 22.36
N GLY A 21 -75.79 12.93 21.71
CA GLY A 21 -74.43 13.43 21.88
C GLY A 21 -74.24 13.94 23.30
N GLY A 22 -73.50 13.18 24.12
CA GLY A 22 -72.81 13.78 25.26
C GLY A 22 -71.74 14.72 24.71
N GLU A 23 -71.61 15.93 25.27
CA GLU A 23 -70.50 16.82 24.95
C GLU A 23 -69.19 16.08 25.27
N GLN A 24 -68.41 15.75 24.24
CA GLN A 24 -67.00 15.47 24.44
C GLN A 24 -66.36 16.76 24.94
N MET A 25 -65.95 16.79 26.21
CA MET A 25 -65.08 17.84 26.73
C MET A 25 -63.90 18.00 25.78
N ALA A 26 -63.54 19.23 25.46
CA ALA A 26 -62.37 19.45 24.62
C ALA A 26 -61.12 18.95 25.38
N ASP A 27 -60.34 18.06 24.77
CA ASP A 27 -59.07 17.61 25.35
C ASP A 27 -57.92 17.95 24.41
N ILE A 28 -56.73 18.07 24.99
CA ILE A 28 -55.48 18.28 24.28
C ILE A 28 -54.89 16.94 23.83
N GLU A 29 -54.25 16.92 22.67
CA GLU A 29 -53.53 15.74 22.16
C GLU A 29 -52.21 15.57 22.92
N TYR A 30 -52.28 14.97 24.11
CA TYR A 30 -51.13 14.76 24.99
C TYR A 30 -51.27 13.50 25.85
N ASP A 31 -50.42 12.50 25.60
CA ASP A 31 -50.31 11.31 26.45
C ASP A 31 -49.19 11.46 27.50
N ALA A 32 -49.58 11.47 28.78
CA ALA A 32 -48.65 11.64 29.88
C ALA A 32 -47.77 10.39 30.16
N GLY A 33 -48.21 9.21 29.74
CA GLY A 33 -47.43 7.97 29.84
C GLY A 33 -46.29 7.94 28.83
N ASP A 34 -46.56 8.29 27.58
CA ASP A 34 -45.55 8.38 26.52
C ASP A 34 -44.54 9.52 26.79
N ALA A 35 -45.01 10.66 27.30
CA ALA A 35 -44.14 11.75 27.73
C ALA A 35 -43.21 11.33 28.90
N SER A 36 -43.75 10.64 29.91
CA SER A 36 -42.93 10.07 31.00
C SER A 36 -41.92 9.05 30.48
N ALA A 37 -42.33 8.16 29.58
CA ALA A 37 -41.45 7.14 29.00
C ALA A 37 -40.27 7.75 28.21
N LEU A 38 -40.50 8.87 27.51
CA LEU A 38 -39.43 9.63 26.85
C LEU A 38 -38.50 10.32 27.87
N SER A 39 -39.07 10.95 28.90
CA SER A 39 -38.31 11.61 29.98
C SER A 39 -37.40 10.60 30.74
N ASP A 40 -37.93 9.42 31.06
CA ASP A 40 -37.21 8.33 31.70
C ASP A 40 -36.11 7.74 30.79
N ALA A 41 -36.36 7.60 29.49
CA ALA A 41 -35.36 7.17 28.52
C ALA A 41 -34.20 8.18 28.39
N LEU A 42 -34.49 9.49 28.42
CA LEU A 42 -33.49 10.57 28.39
C LEU A 42 -32.60 10.55 29.62
N ARG A 43 -33.19 10.42 30.81
CA ARG A 43 -32.45 10.31 32.08
C ARG A 43 -31.62 9.02 32.16
N THR A 44 -32.14 7.91 31.62
CA THR A 44 -31.38 6.65 31.52
C THR A 44 -30.16 6.81 30.61
N ALA A 45 -30.32 7.46 29.45
CA ALA A 45 -29.21 7.75 28.52
C ALA A 45 -28.15 8.70 29.13
N ASP A 46 -28.56 9.78 29.80
CA ASP A 46 -27.66 10.67 30.57
C ASP A 46 -26.88 9.87 31.62
N GLY A 47 -27.57 9.07 32.44
CA GLY A 47 -26.98 8.23 33.47
C GLY A 47 -25.96 7.23 32.92
N VAL A 48 -26.24 6.62 31.77
CA VAL A 48 -25.29 5.74 31.06
C VAL A 48 -24.08 6.53 30.57
N LEU A 49 -24.25 7.67 29.89
CA LEU A 49 -23.14 8.48 29.37
C LEU A 49 -22.23 9.05 30.48
N ARG A 50 -22.80 9.43 31.63
CA ARG A 50 -22.03 9.83 32.82
C ARG A 50 -21.34 8.64 33.47
N GLY A 51 -22.04 7.52 33.66
CA GLY A 51 -21.50 6.30 34.26
C GLY A 51 -20.31 5.71 33.50
N GLN A 52 -20.20 5.95 32.20
CA GLN A 52 -19.05 5.55 31.39
C GLN A 52 -17.76 6.32 31.67
N ALA A 53 -17.80 7.48 32.35
CA ALA A 53 -16.66 8.37 32.52
C ALA A 53 -15.44 7.66 33.16
N GLY A 54 -15.66 6.88 34.22
CA GLY A 54 -14.58 6.20 34.94
C GLY A 54 -13.84 5.17 34.07
N LYS A 55 -14.58 4.29 33.37
CA LYS A 55 -13.96 3.26 32.52
C LYS A 55 -13.25 3.84 31.29
N ARG A 56 -13.82 4.89 30.67
CA ARG A 56 -13.19 5.59 29.54
C ARG A 56 -11.93 6.33 29.98
N SER A 57 -11.97 7.03 31.11
CA SER A 57 -10.79 7.68 31.70
C SER A 57 -9.67 6.67 32.02
N GLY A 58 -10.00 5.49 32.56
CA GLY A 58 -9.06 4.40 32.76
C GLY A 58 -8.40 3.94 31.46
N ALA A 59 -9.21 3.66 30.42
CA ALA A 59 -8.71 3.27 29.09
C ALA A 59 -7.82 4.36 28.46
N VAL A 60 -8.16 5.64 28.61
CA VAL A 60 -7.37 6.80 28.17
C VAL A 60 -6.13 7.05 29.05
N THR A 61 -6.04 6.47 30.24
CA THR A 61 -4.83 6.50 31.09
C THR A 61 -3.87 5.36 30.75
N THR A 62 -4.39 4.21 30.31
CA THR A 62 -3.57 3.07 29.86
C THR A 62 -3.12 3.22 28.40
N GLY A 63 -4.00 3.64 27.49
CA GLY A 63 -3.70 3.77 26.05
C GLY A 63 -2.44 4.58 25.70
N PRO A 64 -2.14 5.72 26.38
CA PRO A 64 -0.93 6.50 26.16
C PRO A 64 0.34 5.95 26.80
N GLN A 65 0.28 4.85 27.56
CA GLN A 65 1.49 4.26 28.14
C GLN A 65 2.35 3.71 26.99
N ASP A 66 3.60 4.19 26.95
CA ASP A 66 4.56 4.01 25.87
C ASP A 66 4.14 4.60 24.50
N PHE A 67 3.07 5.41 24.47
CA PHE A 67 2.65 6.18 23.29
C PHE A 67 3.35 7.55 23.26
N SER A 68 4.24 7.76 22.29
CA SER A 68 4.92 9.04 22.07
C SER A 68 4.90 9.47 20.60
N GLY A 69 5.27 10.72 20.32
CA GLY A 69 5.28 11.28 18.96
C GLY A 69 3.96 11.95 18.55
N ALA A 70 3.83 12.25 17.25
CA ALA A 70 2.71 13.03 16.74
C ALA A 70 1.37 12.26 16.77
N TYR A 71 1.42 10.92 16.65
CA TYR A 71 0.23 10.08 16.79
C TYR A 71 -0.29 10.03 18.23
N ALA A 72 0.59 10.05 19.24
CA ALA A 72 0.18 10.09 20.66
C ALA A 72 -0.66 11.33 20.95
N LYS A 73 -0.26 12.47 20.38
CA LYS A 73 -1.02 13.72 20.49
C LYS A 73 -2.41 13.63 19.85
N ARG A 74 -2.56 12.93 18.71
CA ARG A 74 -3.88 12.72 18.08
C ARG A 74 -4.81 11.89 18.95
N PHE A 75 -4.29 10.82 19.57
CA PHE A 75 -5.04 10.03 20.54
C PHE A 75 -5.51 10.88 21.73
N GLN A 76 -4.62 11.70 22.30
CA GLN A 76 -4.94 12.58 23.43
C GLN A 76 -5.95 13.67 23.04
N ASP A 77 -5.75 14.37 21.91
CA ASP A 77 -6.69 15.38 21.40
C ASP A 77 -8.09 14.77 21.17
N ALA A 78 -8.16 13.57 20.59
CA ALA A 78 -9.43 12.86 20.37
C ALA A 78 -10.13 12.48 21.68
N ALA A 79 -9.39 11.95 22.65
CA ALA A 79 -9.92 11.55 23.96
C ALA A 79 -10.45 12.75 24.78
N VAL A 80 -9.80 13.92 24.71
CA VAL A 80 -10.31 15.15 25.34
C VAL A 80 -11.61 15.62 24.70
N ILE A 81 -11.69 15.60 23.36
CA ILE A 81 -12.91 15.98 22.63
C ILE A 81 -14.06 15.01 22.95
N GLU A 82 -13.80 13.69 23.00
CA GLU A 82 -14.78 12.67 23.44
C GLU A 82 -15.34 12.97 24.82
N ALA A 83 -14.46 13.22 25.80
CA ALA A 83 -14.88 13.34 27.20
C ALA A 83 -15.76 14.57 27.43
N GLU A 84 -15.41 15.68 26.78
CA GLU A 84 -16.20 16.90 26.78
C GLU A 84 -17.52 16.76 26.00
N ASP A 85 -17.52 16.10 24.84
CA ASP A 85 -18.73 15.93 24.02
C ASP A 85 -19.73 14.98 24.67
N ARG A 86 -19.25 13.88 25.26
CA ARG A 86 -20.06 12.96 26.08
C ARG A 86 -20.69 13.69 27.26
N GLY A 87 -19.94 14.56 27.94
CA GLY A 87 -20.45 15.38 29.04
C GLY A 87 -21.51 16.40 28.60
N LYS A 88 -21.30 17.07 27.46
CA LYS A 88 -22.27 18.01 26.87
C LYS A 88 -23.56 17.31 26.43
N LEU A 89 -23.44 16.18 25.73
CA LEU A 89 -24.57 15.37 25.30
C LEU A 89 -25.40 14.91 26.50
N ALA A 90 -24.76 14.38 27.54
CA ALA A 90 -25.44 13.97 28.77
C ALA A 90 -26.23 15.13 29.38
N GLY A 91 -25.62 16.33 29.50
CA GLY A 91 -26.31 17.56 29.92
C GLY A 91 -27.54 17.89 29.06
N VAL A 92 -27.40 17.91 27.73
CA VAL A 92 -28.52 18.19 26.81
C VAL A 92 -29.66 17.18 26.94
N LEU A 93 -29.38 15.90 27.19
CA LEU A 93 -30.41 14.88 27.42
C LEU A 93 -31.13 15.09 28.76
N ALA A 94 -30.41 15.46 29.82
CA ALA A 94 -30.99 15.76 31.12
C ALA A 94 -31.88 17.03 31.07
N ASP A 95 -31.39 18.13 30.51
CA ASP A 95 -32.14 19.38 30.34
C ASP A 95 -33.41 19.15 29.51
N PHE A 96 -33.36 18.28 28.49
CA PHE A 96 -34.51 17.95 27.65
C PHE A 96 -35.57 17.11 28.38
N ALA A 97 -35.17 16.23 29.30
CA ALA A 97 -36.10 15.49 30.16
C ALA A 97 -36.86 16.44 31.10
N ASP A 98 -36.16 17.39 31.71
CA ASP A 98 -36.76 18.39 32.61
C ASP A 98 -37.73 19.33 31.86
N ASP A 99 -37.48 19.59 30.58
CA ASP A 99 -38.36 20.34 29.69
C ASP A 99 -39.64 19.55 29.31
N ILE A 100 -39.53 18.25 29.05
CA ILE A 100 -40.69 17.37 28.84
C ILE A 100 -41.55 17.28 30.10
N ASP A 101 -40.93 17.17 31.27
CA ASP A 101 -41.65 17.22 32.55
C ASP A 101 -42.34 18.58 32.78
N ALA A 102 -41.75 19.68 32.30
CA ALA A 102 -42.36 21.01 32.35
C ALA A 102 -43.59 21.12 31.44
N VAL A 103 -43.49 20.63 30.20
CA VAL A 103 -44.64 20.55 29.28
C VAL A 103 -45.71 19.60 29.81
N SER A 104 -45.33 18.50 30.48
CA SER A 104 -46.27 17.58 31.12
C SER A 104 -47.09 18.26 32.22
N ARG A 105 -46.46 19.13 33.04
CA ARG A 105 -47.18 19.95 34.03
C ARG A 105 -48.13 20.95 33.37
N GLN A 106 -47.68 21.64 32.32
CA GLN A 106 -48.51 22.57 31.55
C GLN A 106 -49.73 21.87 30.90
N ALA A 107 -49.58 20.62 30.44
CA ALA A 107 -50.67 19.82 29.90
C ALA A 107 -51.73 19.48 30.96
N VAL A 108 -51.33 19.18 32.20
CA VAL A 108 -52.25 18.98 33.32
C VAL A 108 -52.96 20.29 33.69
N GLU A 109 -52.25 21.41 33.72
CA GLU A 109 -52.82 22.74 33.98
C GLU A 109 -53.84 23.15 32.90
N GLU A 110 -53.57 22.88 31.62
CA GLU A 110 -54.49 23.18 30.51
C GLU A 110 -55.74 22.28 30.56
N ARG A 111 -55.58 20.97 30.85
CA ARG A 111 -56.71 20.06 31.08
C ARG A 111 -57.59 20.51 32.24
N GLN A 112 -56.98 20.96 33.34
CA GLN A 112 -57.74 21.51 34.48
C GLN A 112 -58.47 22.80 34.08
N ARG A 113 -57.81 23.72 33.34
CA ARG A 113 -58.42 24.95 32.83
C ARG A 113 -59.64 24.68 31.94
N ILE A 114 -59.54 23.69 31.04
CA ILE A 114 -60.66 23.30 30.17
C ILE A 114 -61.79 22.67 31.01
N SER A 115 -61.46 21.75 31.92
CA SER A 115 -62.45 21.11 32.80
C SER A 115 -63.18 22.10 33.70
N ASP A 116 -62.47 23.07 34.28
CA ASP A 116 -63.05 24.14 35.08
C ASP A 116 -63.98 25.03 34.24
N HIS A 117 -63.57 25.37 33.00
CA HIS A 117 -64.38 26.19 32.09
C HIS A 117 -65.64 25.46 31.62
N ASP A 118 -65.54 24.18 31.27
CA ASP A 118 -66.69 23.36 30.88
C ASP A 118 -67.63 23.10 32.06
N ALA A 119 -67.11 22.85 33.26
CA ALA A 119 -67.91 22.78 34.48
C ALA A 119 -68.60 24.12 34.79
N TRP A 120 -67.94 25.26 34.54
CA TRP A 120 -68.55 26.59 34.68
C TRP A 120 -69.64 26.83 33.61
N LYS A 121 -69.43 26.44 32.35
CA LYS A 121 -70.47 26.49 31.29
C LYS A 121 -71.69 25.66 31.66
N GLN A 122 -71.50 24.46 32.21
CA GLN A 122 -72.61 23.62 32.66
C GLN A 122 -73.39 24.29 33.80
N ARG A 123 -72.71 24.90 34.77
CA ARG A 123 -73.37 25.73 35.82
C ARG A 123 -74.08 26.94 35.21
N GLU A 124 -73.50 27.59 34.20
CA GLU A 124 -74.12 28.73 33.52
C GLU A 124 -75.37 28.32 32.71
N ALA A 125 -75.32 27.21 31.98
CA ALA A 125 -76.46 26.65 31.28
C ALA A 125 -77.60 26.29 32.26
N GLN A 126 -77.27 25.72 33.42
CA GLN A 126 -78.24 25.47 34.50
C GLN A 126 -78.85 26.76 35.06
N ARG A 127 -78.03 27.80 35.32
CA ARG A 127 -78.51 29.14 35.73
C ARG A 127 -79.47 29.72 34.69
N ASN A 128 -79.11 29.69 33.41
CA ASN A 128 -79.92 30.23 32.31
C ASN A 128 -81.23 29.45 32.13
N ALA A 129 -81.20 28.12 32.22
CA ALA A 129 -82.39 27.27 32.17
C ALA A 129 -83.34 27.53 33.35
N PHE A 130 -82.81 27.71 34.57
CA PHE A 130 -83.59 28.06 35.75
C PHE A 130 -84.29 29.43 35.61
N VAL A 131 -83.58 30.44 35.08
CA VAL A 131 -84.14 31.79 34.83
C VAL A 131 -85.25 31.75 33.77
N GLN A 132 -85.12 30.91 32.74
CA GLN A 132 -86.21 30.74 31.75
C GLN A 132 -87.40 29.96 32.33
N ALA A 133 -87.16 28.89 33.10
CA ALA A 133 -88.22 28.09 33.73
C ALA A 133 -89.04 28.88 34.78
N SER A 134 -88.45 29.92 35.38
CA SER A 134 -89.12 30.85 36.31
C SER A 134 -89.78 32.05 35.61
N GLY A 135 -89.91 32.03 34.27
CA GLY A 135 -90.66 33.02 33.50
C GLY A 135 -90.08 34.45 33.55
N GLY A 136 -88.79 34.59 33.86
CA GLY A 136 -88.13 35.89 34.05
C GLY A 136 -88.46 36.60 35.37
N GLY A 137 -89.26 36.01 36.25
CA GLY A 137 -89.68 36.59 37.52
C GLY A 137 -89.01 35.93 38.73
N VAL A 138 -87.86 36.44 39.18
CA VAL A 138 -87.13 35.95 40.38
C VAL A 138 -87.77 36.37 41.73
N ALA A 139 -89.03 36.82 41.73
CA ALA A 139 -89.73 37.27 42.94
C ALA A 139 -90.35 36.07 43.69
N GLY A 140 -89.65 35.56 44.71
CA GLY A 140 -90.23 34.66 45.73
C GLY A 140 -89.60 33.27 45.86
N VAL A 141 -88.61 32.92 45.03
CA VAL A 141 -87.86 31.66 45.18
C VAL A 141 -86.58 31.91 45.98
N ALA A 142 -86.43 31.22 47.11
CA ALA A 142 -85.25 31.32 47.98
C ALA A 142 -84.05 30.55 47.40
N VAL A 143 -83.43 31.10 46.36
CA VAL A 143 -82.13 30.65 45.82
C VAL A 143 -81.02 31.51 46.45
N PRO A 144 -79.83 30.97 46.79
CA PRO A 144 -78.77 31.76 47.41
C PRO A 144 -78.21 32.81 46.43
N LEU A 145 -78.66 34.06 46.55
CA LEU A 145 -78.16 35.19 45.75
C LEU A 145 -76.63 35.37 45.83
N TRP A 146 -75.98 34.82 46.87
CA TRP A 146 -74.52 34.82 46.99
C TRP A 146 -73.82 33.95 45.96
N GLU A 147 -74.35 32.77 45.60
CA GLU A 147 -73.70 31.88 44.61
C GLU A 147 -73.61 32.54 43.22
N PHE A 148 -74.62 33.33 42.85
CA PHE A 148 -74.65 34.09 41.59
C PHE A 148 -73.60 35.21 41.49
N VAL A 149 -73.07 35.69 42.63
CA VAL A 149 -72.13 36.84 42.66
C VAL A 149 -70.67 36.37 42.82
N THR A 150 -70.44 35.10 43.22
CA THR A 150 -69.10 34.57 43.51
C THR A 150 -68.53 33.60 42.47
N ASP A 151 -69.34 32.96 41.62
CA ASP A 151 -68.88 32.00 40.59
C ASP A 151 -68.31 32.70 39.35
N ARG A 152 -67.10 33.27 39.49
CA ARG A 152 -66.35 33.93 38.41
C ARG A 152 -65.96 32.92 37.31
N GLU A 153 -66.01 33.36 36.06
CA GLU A 153 -65.56 32.57 34.91
C GLU A 153 -64.05 32.21 35.03
N PRO A 154 -63.67 30.93 34.86
CA PRO A 154 -62.27 30.51 34.75
C PRO A 154 -61.55 31.11 33.53
N SER A 155 -60.23 31.06 33.50
CA SER A 155 -59.44 31.64 32.39
C SER A 155 -59.79 31.02 31.03
N THR A 156 -60.14 31.86 30.06
CA THR A 156 -60.40 31.48 28.67
C THR A 156 -59.15 31.45 27.79
N THR A 157 -58.02 31.99 28.26
CA THR A 157 -56.75 32.00 27.52
C THR A 157 -56.09 30.62 27.58
N PRO A 158 -55.87 29.92 26.44
CA PRO A 158 -55.18 28.63 26.43
C PRO A 158 -53.71 28.77 26.83
N ILE A 159 -53.19 27.79 27.57
CA ILE A 159 -51.76 27.69 27.84
C ILE A 159 -51.03 27.34 26.54
N THR A 160 -50.01 28.13 26.20
CA THR A 160 -49.08 27.79 25.12
C THR A 160 -47.93 26.98 25.72
N PRO A 161 -47.70 25.73 25.28
CA PRO A 161 -46.61 24.91 25.82
C PRO A 161 -45.24 25.55 25.61
N LYS A 162 -44.30 25.29 26.52
CA LYS A 162 -42.88 25.61 26.31
C LYS A 162 -42.38 24.85 25.06
N PRO A 163 -41.73 25.52 24.09
CA PRO A 163 -41.07 24.83 22.99
C PRO A 163 -39.97 23.88 23.50
N LEU A 164 -40.03 22.64 23.02
CA LEU A 164 -39.07 21.57 23.30
C LEU A 164 -37.91 21.66 22.31
N THR A 165 -36.70 21.96 22.79
CA THR A 165 -35.49 22.14 21.96
C THR A 165 -34.31 21.37 22.56
N ALA A 166 -33.62 20.54 21.77
CA ALA A 166 -32.43 19.81 22.22
C ALA A 166 -31.33 19.79 21.14
N ALA A 167 -30.44 20.79 21.16
CA ALA A 167 -29.35 20.91 20.19
C ALA A 167 -28.06 20.27 20.69
N PHE A 168 -27.57 19.23 20.00
CA PHE A 168 -26.22 18.70 20.19
C PHE A 168 -25.59 18.31 18.85
N HIS A 169 -24.31 18.63 18.68
CA HIS A 169 -23.47 18.26 17.55
C HIS A 169 -22.11 17.81 18.08
N ALA A 170 -21.69 16.60 17.69
CA ALA A 170 -20.37 16.09 18.03
C ALA A 170 -19.29 16.84 17.23
N ARG A 171 -18.14 17.09 17.84
CA ARG A 171 -17.00 17.74 17.18
C ARG A 171 -16.19 16.70 16.39
N GLN A 172 -15.71 17.14 15.22
CA GLN A 172 -14.76 16.38 14.41
C GLN A 172 -13.46 16.14 15.18
N ARG A 173 -12.90 14.95 15.04
CA ARG A 173 -11.65 14.53 15.69
C ARG A 173 -10.61 14.16 14.63
N PRO A 174 -9.54 14.96 14.44
CA PRO A 174 -8.59 14.76 13.35
C PRO A 174 -7.57 13.66 13.68
N HIS A 175 -7.57 12.61 12.87
CA HIS A 175 -6.68 11.45 12.98
C HIS A 175 -5.33 11.60 12.26
N SER A 176 -5.15 12.63 11.43
CA SER A 176 -3.87 12.93 10.80
C SER A 176 -2.94 13.64 11.78
N ALA A 177 -1.74 13.10 11.99
CA ALA A 177 -0.70 13.66 12.84
C ALA A 177 -0.39 15.15 12.55
N GLY A 178 -0.45 15.54 11.27
CA GLY A 178 0.08 16.80 10.75
C GLY A 178 1.58 16.67 10.40
N GLY A 179 2.13 17.67 9.71
CA GLY A 179 3.48 17.61 9.15
C GLY A 179 3.55 16.83 7.83
N ASP A 180 4.77 16.49 7.41
CA ASP A 180 5.05 15.77 6.16
C ASP A 180 5.07 14.23 6.30
N GLY A 181 5.26 13.72 7.52
CA GLY A 181 5.39 12.29 7.84
C GLY A 181 6.82 11.81 8.12
N SER A 182 7.79 12.73 8.22
CA SER A 182 9.22 12.42 8.49
C SER A 182 9.53 12.03 9.95
N GLY A 183 8.59 12.23 10.89
CA GLY A 183 8.77 11.93 12.31
C GLY A 183 8.76 10.43 12.65
N LYS A 184 8.85 10.12 13.95
CA LYS A 184 8.58 8.78 14.50
C LYS A 184 7.64 8.87 15.70
N SER A 185 6.80 7.85 15.87
CA SER A 185 5.91 7.67 17.03
C SER A 185 6.08 6.25 17.59
N SER A 186 5.95 6.08 18.91
CA SER A 186 5.92 4.76 19.59
C SER A 186 4.51 4.45 20.09
N ALA A 187 4.15 3.18 20.28
CA ALA A 187 2.95 2.78 21.03
C ALA A 187 3.05 1.30 21.45
N ASP A 188 2.37 0.91 22.53
CA ASP A 188 2.09 -0.50 22.82
C ASP A 188 0.76 -0.90 22.14
N PRO A 189 0.75 -1.86 21.18
CA PRO A 189 -0.47 -2.30 20.54
C PRO A 189 -1.48 -2.91 21.54
N THR A 190 -1.03 -3.56 22.61
CA THR A 190 -1.86 -4.15 23.66
C THR A 190 -2.68 -3.11 24.40
N HIS A 191 -2.07 -1.96 24.71
CA HIS A 191 -2.76 -0.84 25.34
C HIS A 191 -3.80 -0.23 24.40
N LEU A 192 -3.49 -0.08 23.11
CA LEU A 192 -4.44 0.39 22.09
C LEU A 192 -5.62 -0.59 21.91
N ARG A 193 -5.39 -1.90 21.85
CA ARG A 193 -6.45 -2.93 21.79
C ARG A 193 -7.33 -2.94 23.05
N THR A 194 -6.74 -2.65 24.21
CA THR A 194 -7.46 -2.50 25.49
C THR A 194 -8.34 -1.25 25.51
N PHE A 195 -7.86 -0.14 24.95
CA PHE A 195 -8.67 1.06 24.72
C PHE A 195 -9.86 0.77 23.80
N VAL A 196 -9.61 0.17 22.63
CA VAL A 196 -10.65 -0.16 21.63
C VAL A 196 -11.76 -1.04 22.22
N SER A 197 -11.40 -2.12 22.92
CA SER A 197 -12.39 -3.03 23.51
C SER A 197 -13.21 -2.36 24.62
N THR A 198 -12.59 -1.52 25.45
CA THR A 198 -13.29 -0.75 26.49
C THR A 198 -14.24 0.28 25.90
N THR A 199 -13.81 0.99 24.86
CA THR A 199 -14.59 2.03 24.17
C THR A 199 -15.78 1.41 23.42
N ARG A 200 -15.59 0.38 22.60
CA ARG A 200 -16.70 -0.32 21.91
C ARG A 200 -17.71 -0.94 22.90
N SER A 201 -17.26 -1.49 24.03
CA SER A 201 -18.16 -1.95 25.10
C SER A 201 -18.97 -0.81 25.73
N ALA A 202 -18.41 0.39 25.80
CA ALA A 202 -19.09 1.59 26.27
C ALA A 202 -20.08 2.14 25.20
N ASP A 203 -19.69 2.14 23.93
CA ASP A 203 -20.55 2.58 22.84
C ASP A 203 -21.74 1.66 22.61
N GLY A 204 -21.57 0.33 22.69
CA GLY A 204 -22.70 -0.60 22.60
C GLY A 204 -23.76 -0.41 23.69
N ALA A 205 -23.34 0.01 24.89
CA ALA A 205 -24.28 0.38 25.96
C ALA A 205 -25.00 1.71 25.68
N ALA A 206 -24.30 2.69 25.07
CA ALA A 206 -24.89 3.97 24.72
C ALA A 206 -25.82 3.89 23.49
N ASP A 207 -25.48 3.07 22.50
CA ASP A 207 -26.32 2.82 21.32
C ASP A 207 -27.64 2.14 21.70
N ALA A 208 -27.62 1.20 22.65
CA ALA A 208 -28.84 0.59 23.18
C ALA A 208 -29.80 1.63 23.78
N GLU A 209 -29.29 2.67 24.47
CA GLU A 209 -30.12 3.77 24.95
C GLU A 209 -30.56 4.72 23.82
N LEU A 210 -29.70 4.98 22.82
CA LEU A 210 -30.08 5.75 21.62
C LEU A 210 -31.22 5.06 20.83
N GLN A 211 -31.23 3.74 20.74
CA GLN A 211 -32.32 2.98 20.12
C GLN A 211 -33.63 3.12 20.92
N ARG A 212 -33.59 2.97 22.25
CA ARG A 212 -34.76 3.19 23.12
C ARG A 212 -35.29 4.62 23.00
N LEU A 213 -34.39 5.61 22.99
CA LEU A 213 -34.73 7.01 22.79
C LEU A 213 -35.41 7.26 21.44
N GLN A 214 -34.94 6.65 20.35
CA GLN A 214 -35.59 6.76 19.04
C GLN A 214 -37.00 6.17 19.05
N THR A 215 -37.23 5.05 19.73
CA THR A 215 -38.57 4.47 19.92
C THR A 215 -39.46 5.38 20.74
N ALA A 216 -39.03 5.79 21.94
CA ALA A 216 -39.82 6.66 22.82
C ALA A 216 -40.13 8.02 22.18
N TRP A 217 -39.18 8.59 21.45
CA TRP A 217 -39.37 9.81 20.66
C TRP A 217 -40.44 9.62 19.57
N SER A 218 -40.36 8.52 18.82
CA SER A 218 -41.36 8.23 17.78
C SER A 218 -42.76 8.08 18.37
N THR A 219 -42.92 7.43 19.53
CA THR A 219 -44.21 7.31 20.21
C THR A 219 -44.71 8.67 20.68
N PHE A 220 -43.89 9.43 21.42
CA PHE A 220 -44.22 10.77 21.91
C PHE A 220 -44.67 11.71 20.76
N THR A 221 -43.94 11.76 19.66
CA THR A 221 -44.33 12.60 18.49
C THR A 221 -45.62 12.15 17.79
N ALA A 222 -46.09 10.93 18.06
CA ALA A 222 -47.34 10.39 17.51
C ALA A 222 -48.55 10.54 18.45
N SER A 223 -48.33 10.74 19.76
CA SER A 223 -49.40 10.85 20.77
C SER A 223 -49.48 12.22 21.47
N CYS A 224 -48.48 13.08 21.30
CA CYS A 224 -48.37 14.38 21.98
C CYS A 224 -48.37 15.58 21.02
N GLY A 225 -49.34 15.63 20.10
CA GLY A 225 -49.51 16.72 19.12
C GLY A 225 -49.73 18.12 19.71
N TRP A 226 -50.08 18.23 21.00
CA TRP A 226 -50.14 19.50 21.74
C TRP A 226 -48.74 20.05 22.08
N ALA A 227 -47.71 19.22 22.15
CA ALA A 227 -46.35 19.67 22.45
C ALA A 227 -45.69 20.35 21.23
N VAL A 228 -45.10 21.54 21.44
CA VAL A 228 -44.37 22.25 20.39
C VAL A 228 -42.92 21.77 20.37
N VAL A 229 -42.52 21.05 19.34
CA VAL A 229 -41.11 20.66 19.10
C VAL A 229 -40.44 21.68 18.19
N ASP A 230 -39.38 22.34 18.66
CA ASP A 230 -38.59 23.30 17.89
C ASP A 230 -37.16 22.78 17.60
N GLY A 231 -36.74 22.91 16.35
CA GLY A 231 -35.86 21.95 15.71
C GLY A 231 -34.36 22.23 15.80
N GLN A 232 -33.69 21.54 16.73
CA GLN A 232 -32.46 20.79 16.44
C GLN A 232 -32.49 19.46 17.19
N SER A 233 -31.80 18.42 16.69
CA SER A 233 -31.97 17.03 17.17
C SER A 233 -30.72 16.45 17.83
N ALA A 234 -30.73 16.40 19.16
CA ALA A 234 -29.71 15.72 19.95
C ALA A 234 -29.57 14.22 19.60
N LEU A 235 -30.63 13.55 19.12
CA LEU A 235 -30.57 12.17 18.65
C LEU A 235 -29.66 12.00 17.41
N SER A 236 -29.65 12.99 16.52
CA SER A 236 -28.73 13.02 15.37
C SER A 236 -27.28 13.25 15.84
N GLY A 237 -27.07 14.19 16.76
CA GLY A 237 -25.76 14.44 17.36
C GLY A 237 -25.22 13.25 18.16
N PHE A 238 -26.07 12.53 18.88
CA PHE A 238 -25.71 11.30 19.60
C PHE A 238 -25.24 10.22 18.61
N ARG A 239 -25.95 10.01 17.50
CA ARG A 239 -25.48 9.10 16.44
C ARG A 239 -24.11 9.51 15.88
N GLN A 240 -23.90 10.80 15.63
CA GLN A 240 -22.59 11.31 15.16
C GLN A 240 -21.48 11.11 16.20
N TYR A 241 -21.78 11.29 17.49
CA TYR A 241 -20.85 11.03 18.59
C TYR A 241 -20.40 9.56 18.62
N LEU A 242 -21.33 8.60 18.46
CA LEU A 242 -21.00 7.17 18.39
C LEU A 242 -20.18 6.83 17.12
N GLN A 243 -20.52 7.43 15.98
CA GLN A 243 -19.76 7.28 14.73
C GLN A 243 -18.32 7.80 14.84
N HIS A 244 -18.11 8.92 15.53
CA HIS A 244 -16.77 9.41 15.81
C HIS A 244 -16.01 8.50 16.80
N ASN A 245 -16.66 7.92 17.81
CA ASN A 245 -16.01 6.98 18.72
C ASN A 245 -15.54 5.71 17.98
N GLU A 246 -16.36 5.16 17.08
CA GLU A 246 -15.97 4.02 16.24
C GLU A 246 -14.84 4.38 15.26
N SER A 247 -14.78 5.64 14.81
CA SER A 247 -13.66 6.15 14.00
C SER A 247 -12.35 6.18 14.80
N ASP A 248 -12.40 6.63 16.07
CA ASP A 248 -11.23 6.60 16.98
C ASP A 248 -10.78 5.16 17.29
N CYS A 249 -11.73 4.24 17.46
CA CYS A 249 -11.44 2.81 17.62
C CYS A 249 -10.75 2.24 16.38
N THR A 250 -11.32 2.43 15.19
CA THR A 250 -10.76 1.95 13.92
C THR A 250 -9.35 2.52 13.68
N TRP A 251 -9.15 3.80 13.93
CA TRP A 251 -7.83 4.43 13.85
C TRP A 251 -6.83 3.80 14.83
N SER A 252 -7.24 3.57 16.08
CA SER A 252 -6.39 2.94 17.10
C SER A 252 -6.04 1.50 16.74
N GLU A 253 -6.95 0.76 16.10
CA GLU A 253 -6.69 -0.59 15.58
C GLU A 253 -5.71 -0.57 14.41
N HIS A 254 -5.79 0.41 13.50
CA HIS A 254 -4.83 0.56 12.41
C HIS A 254 -3.42 0.89 12.93
N VAL A 255 -3.30 1.77 13.93
CA VAL A 255 -2.03 2.05 14.62
C VAL A 255 -1.50 0.78 15.28
N ALA A 256 -2.31 0.08 16.10
CA ALA A 256 -1.89 -1.17 16.75
C ALA A 256 -1.43 -2.24 15.73
N THR A 257 -2.17 -2.41 14.64
CA THR A 257 -1.84 -3.36 13.56
C THR A 257 -0.52 -3.00 12.87
N ALA A 258 -0.19 -1.71 12.72
CA ALA A 258 1.09 -1.29 12.17
C ALA A 258 2.27 -1.64 13.10
N PHE A 259 2.12 -1.43 14.42
CA PHE A 259 3.11 -1.87 15.42
C PHE A 259 3.24 -3.39 15.44
N GLU A 260 2.14 -4.14 15.48
CA GLU A 260 2.14 -5.62 15.44
C GLU A 260 2.89 -6.15 14.21
N LYS A 261 2.61 -5.62 13.01
CA LYS A 261 3.31 -5.98 11.75
C LYS A 261 4.80 -5.67 11.77
N ALA A 262 5.20 -4.60 12.47
CA ALA A 262 6.59 -4.19 12.61
C ALA A 262 7.35 -4.89 13.77
N GLY A 263 6.73 -5.86 14.46
CA GLY A 263 7.34 -6.63 15.55
C GLY A 263 6.95 -6.19 16.97
N GLY A 264 6.01 -5.26 17.11
CA GLY A 264 5.32 -4.93 18.36
C GLY A 264 6.07 -4.03 19.35
N ALA A 265 7.27 -3.56 19.03
CA ALA A 265 8.09 -2.75 19.93
C ALA A 265 8.85 -1.62 19.21
N GLY A 266 9.21 -0.58 19.96
CA GLY A 266 10.00 0.56 19.47
C GLY A 266 9.15 1.71 18.91
N ALA A 267 9.77 2.57 18.10
CA ALA A 267 9.12 3.68 17.41
C ALA A 267 9.09 3.42 15.90
N LEU A 268 7.94 3.64 15.26
CA LEU A 268 7.77 3.54 13.82
C LEU A 268 7.90 4.91 13.14
N PRO A 269 8.40 4.97 11.89
CA PRO A 269 8.28 6.16 11.06
C PRO A 269 6.81 6.58 10.90
N ASP A 270 6.52 7.86 11.10
CA ASP A 270 5.17 8.42 10.99
C ASP A 270 4.59 8.22 9.58
N MET A 271 5.44 8.07 8.56
CA MET A 271 5.00 7.72 7.21
C MET A 271 4.33 6.33 7.12
N VAL A 272 4.79 5.35 7.91
CA VAL A 272 4.19 4.00 7.96
C VAL A 272 2.81 4.07 8.62
N LEU A 273 2.72 4.81 9.73
CA LEU A 273 1.45 5.06 10.42
C LEU A 273 0.46 5.84 9.54
N ALA A 274 0.93 6.84 8.79
CA ALA A 274 0.07 7.64 7.90
C ALA A 274 -0.56 6.81 6.79
N VAL A 275 0.20 5.89 6.18
CA VAL A 275 -0.35 4.97 5.19
C VAL A 275 -1.31 3.98 5.84
N ALA A 276 -0.97 3.44 7.01
CA ALA A 276 -1.81 2.49 7.75
C ALA A 276 -3.15 3.10 8.20
N THR A 277 -3.18 4.35 8.69
CA THR A 277 -4.41 4.97 9.20
C THR A 277 -5.25 5.67 8.13
N ASN A 278 -4.61 6.23 7.10
CA ASN A 278 -5.30 7.11 6.14
C ASN A 278 -5.48 6.47 4.74
N GLY A 279 -4.86 5.32 4.47
CA GLY A 279 -4.94 4.62 3.18
C GLY A 279 -4.36 5.41 2.00
N ARG A 280 -3.48 6.39 2.27
CA ARG A 280 -2.85 7.29 1.30
C ARG A 280 -1.39 7.52 1.65
N THR A 281 -0.57 7.80 0.64
CA THR A 281 0.80 8.25 0.85
C THR A 281 0.81 9.60 1.59
N PRO A 282 1.70 9.78 2.58
CA PRO A 282 1.96 11.08 3.20
C PRO A 282 2.83 11.95 2.29
N PRO A 283 2.85 13.29 2.50
CA PRO A 283 3.63 14.21 1.68
C PRO A 283 5.11 13.86 1.53
N VAL A 284 5.73 13.24 2.55
CA VAL A 284 7.13 12.79 2.48
C VAL A 284 7.34 11.66 1.45
N LEU A 285 6.37 10.74 1.29
CA LEU A 285 6.43 9.71 0.24
C LEU A 285 6.01 10.27 -1.12
N ASP A 286 5.03 11.17 -1.18
CA ASP A 286 4.68 11.86 -2.43
C ASP A 286 5.88 12.67 -2.98
N ALA A 287 6.65 13.31 -2.08
CA ALA A 287 7.89 13.99 -2.43
C ALA A 287 9.02 13.02 -2.80
N LEU A 288 9.10 11.83 -2.21
CA LEU A 288 10.08 10.82 -2.58
C LEU A 288 9.79 10.22 -3.97
N PHE A 289 8.51 10.04 -4.31
CA PHE A 289 8.04 9.44 -5.56
C PHE A 289 7.64 10.47 -6.64
N ALA A 290 8.08 11.72 -6.53
CA ALA A 290 7.78 12.74 -7.53
C ALA A 290 8.44 12.42 -8.88
N GLU A 291 7.73 12.69 -9.98
CA GLU A 291 8.25 12.47 -11.33
C GLU A 291 9.40 13.43 -11.67
N GLY A 292 10.35 12.95 -12.49
CA GLY A 292 11.48 13.76 -12.97
C GLY A 292 12.61 13.99 -11.96
N LEU A 293 12.59 13.34 -10.80
CA LEU A 293 13.72 13.38 -9.86
C LEU A 293 14.91 12.57 -10.37
N THR A 294 16.11 13.12 -10.19
CA THR A 294 17.36 12.37 -10.35
C THR A 294 17.61 11.40 -9.18
N PRO A 295 18.36 10.30 -9.36
CA PRO A 295 18.74 9.41 -8.26
C PRO A 295 19.42 10.15 -7.09
N ALA A 296 20.24 11.16 -7.36
CA ALA A 296 20.88 11.99 -6.34
C ALA A 296 19.89 12.82 -5.50
N GLU A 297 18.82 13.34 -6.12
CA GLU A 297 17.75 14.03 -5.40
C GLU A 297 16.90 13.07 -4.55
N VAL A 298 16.65 11.86 -5.06
CA VAL A 298 16.03 10.78 -4.29
C VAL A 298 16.91 10.42 -3.09
N ALA A 299 18.20 10.17 -3.29
CA ALA A 299 19.13 9.81 -2.22
C ALA A 299 19.20 10.87 -1.11
N LYS A 300 19.20 12.16 -1.49
CA LYS A 300 19.11 13.27 -0.53
C LYS A 300 17.79 13.28 0.25
N ARG A 301 16.65 13.01 -0.40
CA ARG A 301 15.33 12.92 0.25
C ARG A 301 15.25 11.70 1.17
N TRP A 302 15.78 10.56 0.73
CA TRP A 302 15.85 9.31 1.48
C TRP A 302 16.74 9.43 2.73
N ALA A 303 17.93 10.00 2.61
CA ALA A 303 18.84 10.25 3.72
C ALA A 303 18.22 11.17 4.79
N ALA A 304 17.42 12.16 4.37
CA ALA A 304 16.70 13.06 5.27
C ALA A 304 15.64 12.36 6.14
N LEU A 305 15.21 11.13 5.80
CA LEU A 305 14.29 10.34 6.62
C LEU A 305 14.96 9.73 7.87
N GLY A 306 16.30 9.67 7.90
CA GLY A 306 17.05 9.08 9.03
C GLY A 306 16.74 7.60 9.29
N LEU A 307 16.37 6.85 8.25
CA LEU A 307 16.05 5.42 8.34
C LEU A 307 17.30 4.55 8.25
N SER A 308 17.25 3.40 8.92
CA SER A 308 18.35 2.45 9.04
C SER A 308 17.88 1.01 8.86
N LYS A 309 18.81 0.05 8.76
CA LYS A 309 18.49 -1.39 8.73
C LYS A 309 17.58 -1.85 9.90
N ALA A 310 17.56 -1.14 11.03
CA ALA A 310 16.65 -1.41 12.15
C ALA A 310 15.18 -1.08 11.86
N ASP A 311 14.90 -0.17 10.91
CA ASP A 311 13.56 0.22 10.47
C ASP A 311 12.96 -0.75 9.42
N ALA A 312 13.70 -1.79 9.00
CA ALA A 312 13.23 -2.75 8.01
C ALA A 312 11.89 -3.42 8.36
N PRO A 313 11.60 -3.85 9.60
CA PRO A 313 10.27 -4.35 9.97
C PRO A 313 9.14 -3.34 9.76
N ALA A 314 9.42 -2.04 9.98
CA ALA A 314 8.45 -0.97 9.75
C ALA A 314 8.17 -0.76 8.26
N LEU A 315 9.20 -0.85 7.40
CA LEU A 315 9.00 -0.77 5.95
C LEU A 315 8.12 -1.92 5.44
N ARG A 316 8.32 -3.16 5.91
CA ARG A 316 7.49 -4.32 5.50
C ARG A 316 6.00 -4.18 5.81
N ALA A 317 5.60 -3.26 6.69
CA ALA A 317 4.21 -2.98 6.99
C ALA A 317 3.52 -2.06 5.97
N LEU A 318 4.27 -1.44 5.04
CA LEU A 318 3.73 -0.61 3.96
C LEU A 318 2.95 -1.44 2.92
N PRO A 319 1.97 -0.86 2.21
CA PRO A 319 1.25 -1.54 1.12
C PRO A 319 2.17 -1.90 -0.05
N GLN A 320 1.81 -2.97 -0.75
CA GLN A 320 2.54 -3.47 -1.93
C GLN A 320 2.88 -2.37 -2.94
N SER A 321 1.93 -1.50 -3.30
CA SER A 321 2.14 -0.41 -4.27
C SER A 321 3.13 0.67 -3.82
N VAL A 322 3.39 0.79 -2.51
CA VAL A 322 4.46 1.65 -1.97
C VAL A 322 5.79 0.89 -1.99
N LEU A 323 5.78 -0.40 -1.68
CA LEU A 323 6.96 -1.27 -1.69
C LEU A 323 7.51 -1.49 -3.09
N GLU A 324 6.66 -1.69 -4.11
CA GLU A 324 7.04 -1.82 -5.52
C GLU A 324 7.78 -0.58 -6.02
N LYS A 325 7.29 0.61 -5.66
CA LYS A 325 7.99 1.86 -5.95
C LYS A 325 9.30 1.96 -5.18
N LEU A 326 9.28 1.77 -3.85
CA LEU A 326 10.45 1.92 -3.00
C LEU A 326 11.58 0.93 -3.36
N GLY A 327 11.23 -0.29 -3.74
CA GLY A 327 12.15 -1.37 -4.10
C GLY A 327 12.92 -1.15 -5.40
N ASN A 328 12.34 -0.38 -6.33
CA ASN A 328 12.91 -0.10 -7.65
C ASN A 328 13.33 1.37 -7.84
N LEU A 329 13.24 2.21 -6.79
CA LEU A 329 13.60 3.62 -6.88
C LEU A 329 15.11 3.81 -6.65
N GLU A 330 15.81 4.18 -7.73
CA GLU A 330 17.24 4.52 -7.68
C GLU A 330 17.49 5.74 -6.79
N GLY A 331 18.54 5.68 -5.96
CA GLY A 331 18.78 6.61 -4.85
C GLY A 331 18.28 6.14 -3.48
N VAL A 332 17.43 5.11 -3.40
CA VAL A 332 17.07 4.46 -2.12
C VAL A 332 18.14 3.46 -1.72
N ALA A 333 18.54 3.46 -0.43
CA ALA A 333 19.55 2.54 0.10
C ALA A 333 19.19 1.07 -0.11
N TYR A 334 20.19 0.22 -0.38
CA TYR A 334 19.94 -1.14 -0.87
C TYR A 334 19.30 -2.05 0.16
N TRP A 335 19.55 -1.86 1.46
CA TRP A 335 18.83 -2.58 2.51
C TRP A 335 17.32 -2.35 2.50
N ALA A 336 16.88 -1.15 2.13
CA ALA A 336 15.46 -0.80 2.05
C ALA A 336 14.84 -1.35 0.77
N ARG A 337 15.60 -1.35 -0.34
CA ARG A 337 15.20 -2.00 -1.59
C ARG A 337 15.05 -3.51 -1.41
N ASP A 338 16.04 -4.18 -0.82
CA ASP A 338 15.99 -5.60 -0.46
C ASP A 338 14.78 -5.92 0.44
N THR A 339 14.57 -5.10 1.47
CA THR A 339 13.40 -5.23 2.36
C THR A 339 12.09 -5.13 1.61
N ALA A 340 11.96 -4.14 0.71
CA ALA A 340 10.74 -3.91 -0.04
C ALA A 340 10.50 -4.98 -1.11
N ASN A 341 11.49 -5.27 -1.95
CA ASN A 341 11.39 -6.25 -3.03
C ASN A 341 11.15 -7.67 -2.48
N ARG A 342 11.74 -8.05 -1.34
CA ARG A 342 11.45 -9.35 -0.70
C ARG A 342 10.01 -9.45 -0.20
N SER A 343 9.44 -8.36 0.32
CA SER A 343 8.02 -8.31 0.68
C SER A 343 7.11 -8.37 -0.55
N VAL A 344 7.44 -7.66 -1.63
CA VAL A 344 6.71 -7.73 -2.91
C VAL A 344 6.78 -9.14 -3.51
N LEU A 345 7.94 -9.80 -3.45
CA LEU A 345 8.15 -11.15 -3.94
C LEU A 345 7.18 -12.15 -3.28
N GLY A 346 7.14 -12.17 -1.94
CA GLY A 346 6.21 -13.03 -1.20
C GLY A 346 4.74 -12.73 -1.51
N LEU A 347 4.36 -11.45 -1.52
CA LEU A 347 2.99 -11.04 -1.84
C LEU A 347 2.56 -11.46 -3.26
N ARG A 348 3.45 -11.35 -4.26
CA ARG A 348 3.16 -11.78 -5.63
C ARG A 348 3.10 -13.31 -5.76
N ILE A 349 3.92 -14.07 -5.03
CA ILE A 349 3.82 -15.53 -4.96
C ILE A 349 2.46 -15.93 -4.38
N ASP A 350 2.11 -15.45 -3.19
CA ASP A 350 0.81 -15.71 -2.54
C ASP A 350 -0.38 -15.36 -3.47
N GLN A 351 -0.28 -14.22 -4.16
CA GLN A 351 -1.30 -13.75 -5.09
C GLN A 351 -1.45 -14.67 -6.32
N LEU A 352 -0.34 -15.09 -6.95
CA LEU A 352 -0.37 -15.99 -8.12
C LEU A 352 -0.82 -17.40 -7.75
N GLU A 353 -0.39 -17.94 -6.60
CA GLU A 353 -0.86 -19.24 -6.10
C GLU A 353 -2.38 -19.21 -5.85
N SER A 354 -2.89 -18.16 -5.22
CA SER A 354 -4.34 -17.95 -5.01
C SER A 354 -5.11 -17.83 -6.33
N GLN A 355 -4.56 -17.13 -7.33
CA GLN A 355 -5.15 -17.04 -8.67
C GLN A 355 -5.18 -18.40 -9.39
N LEU A 356 -4.07 -19.16 -9.34
CA LEU A 356 -3.98 -20.50 -9.93
C LEU A 356 -4.96 -21.48 -9.26
N ALA A 357 -5.03 -21.49 -7.93
CA ALA A 357 -6.00 -22.31 -7.19
C ALA A 357 -7.46 -21.95 -7.56
N THR A 358 -7.76 -20.66 -7.70
CA THR A 358 -9.08 -20.17 -8.13
C THR A 358 -9.39 -20.59 -9.57
N ALA A 359 -8.43 -20.46 -10.49
CA ALA A 359 -8.58 -20.87 -11.87
C ALA A 359 -8.79 -22.39 -12.00
N GLN A 360 -7.93 -23.19 -11.35
CA GLN A 360 -8.00 -24.65 -11.37
C GLN A 360 -9.32 -25.18 -10.77
N THR A 361 -9.77 -24.64 -9.64
CA THR A 361 -11.08 -25.01 -9.07
C THR A 361 -12.24 -24.59 -9.97
N GLY A 362 -12.25 -23.37 -10.50
CA GLY A 362 -13.24 -22.94 -11.50
C GLY A 362 -13.28 -23.87 -12.72
N SER A 363 -12.11 -24.32 -13.19
CA SER A 363 -11.96 -25.24 -14.32
C SER A 363 -12.68 -26.56 -14.14
N ALA A 364 -12.64 -27.12 -12.92
CA ALA A 364 -13.27 -28.39 -12.57
C ALA A 364 -14.81 -28.30 -12.54
N TRP A 365 -15.39 -27.11 -12.30
CA TRP A 365 -16.84 -26.93 -12.21
C TRP A 365 -17.54 -26.69 -13.56
N SER A 366 -16.85 -26.17 -14.58
CA SER A 366 -17.49 -25.87 -15.88
C SER A 366 -17.26 -26.95 -16.95
N GLY A 367 -16.10 -27.63 -16.95
CA GLY A 367 -15.72 -28.57 -18.01
C GLY A 367 -15.63 -27.95 -19.43
N GLN A 368 -15.64 -26.61 -19.54
CA GLN A 368 -15.95 -25.89 -20.77
C GLN A 368 -14.97 -24.72 -21.05
N TYR A 369 -13.72 -24.83 -20.61
CA TYR A 369 -12.71 -23.79 -20.84
C TYR A 369 -11.86 -24.06 -22.09
N GLY A 370 -11.88 -23.10 -23.03
CA GLY A 370 -11.12 -23.14 -24.28
C GLY A 370 -9.68 -22.61 -24.18
N THR A 371 -9.02 -22.46 -25.33
CA THR A 371 -7.60 -22.10 -25.42
C THR A 371 -7.19 -20.79 -24.73
N PRO A 372 -7.98 -19.69 -24.65
CA PRO A 372 -7.54 -18.48 -23.97
C PRO A 372 -7.35 -18.67 -22.46
N PHE A 373 -8.15 -19.54 -21.84
CA PHE A 373 -8.05 -19.86 -20.42
C PHE A 373 -6.82 -20.73 -20.13
N GLN A 374 -6.50 -21.68 -21.01
CA GLN A 374 -5.27 -22.47 -20.93
C GLN A 374 -4.03 -21.57 -21.08
N GLN A 375 -4.08 -20.58 -21.97
CA GLN A 375 -3.02 -19.58 -22.12
C GLN A 375 -2.87 -18.70 -20.87
N GLN A 376 -3.98 -18.31 -20.23
CA GLN A 376 -3.95 -17.58 -18.96
C GLN A 376 -3.28 -18.39 -17.85
N ILE A 377 -3.66 -19.66 -17.67
CA ILE A 377 -3.01 -20.54 -16.68
C ILE A 377 -1.50 -20.68 -16.98
N ALA A 378 -1.13 -20.98 -18.23
CA ALA A 378 0.28 -21.11 -18.61
C ALA A 378 1.09 -19.81 -18.39
N SER A 379 0.46 -18.64 -18.53
CA SER A 379 1.09 -17.35 -18.21
C SER A 379 1.32 -17.19 -16.71
N LEU A 380 0.32 -17.49 -15.88
CA LEU A 380 0.43 -17.44 -14.42
C LEU A 380 1.46 -18.45 -13.89
N GLU A 381 1.50 -19.66 -14.44
CA GLU A 381 2.50 -20.69 -14.12
C GLU A 381 3.92 -20.25 -14.51
N LYS A 382 4.09 -19.59 -15.66
CA LYS A 382 5.39 -19.05 -16.11
C LYS A 382 5.88 -17.93 -15.19
N GLU A 383 4.98 -17.02 -14.78
CA GLU A 383 5.32 -15.93 -13.87
C GLU A 383 5.65 -16.45 -12.46
N LEU A 384 4.83 -17.35 -11.92
CA LEU A 384 5.08 -17.98 -10.63
C LEU A 384 6.40 -18.76 -10.62
N LYS A 385 6.72 -19.50 -11.70
CA LYS A 385 8.03 -20.17 -11.85
C LYS A 385 9.19 -19.18 -11.75
N ALA A 386 9.07 -17.99 -12.34
CA ALA A 386 10.12 -16.97 -12.26
C ALA A 386 10.29 -16.41 -10.84
N LEU A 387 9.19 -16.07 -10.16
CA LEU A 387 9.23 -15.59 -8.78
C LEU A 387 9.80 -16.65 -7.81
N LEU A 388 9.36 -17.90 -7.91
CA LEU A 388 9.91 -19.01 -7.11
C LEU A 388 11.40 -19.26 -7.38
N ASN A 389 11.89 -19.02 -8.61
CA ASN A 389 13.32 -19.12 -8.92
C ASN A 389 14.13 -18.00 -8.24
N ILE A 390 13.58 -16.77 -8.19
CA ILE A 390 14.15 -15.65 -7.42
C ILE A 390 14.16 -15.99 -5.92
N GLU A 391 13.05 -16.48 -5.36
CA GLU A 391 12.97 -16.84 -3.94
C GLU A 391 13.98 -17.93 -3.56
N ALA A 392 14.02 -19.03 -4.33
CA ALA A 392 14.99 -20.11 -4.14
C ALA A 392 16.44 -19.62 -4.27
N THR A 393 16.69 -18.63 -5.14
CA THR A 393 18.01 -17.99 -5.28
C THR A 393 18.39 -17.22 -4.02
N LEU A 394 17.46 -16.47 -3.42
CA LEU A 394 17.67 -15.68 -2.20
C LEU A 394 17.80 -16.55 -0.94
N GLY A 395 17.16 -17.72 -0.91
CA GLY A 395 17.25 -18.68 0.19
C GLY A 395 18.50 -19.57 0.18
N LYS A 396 19.27 -19.58 -0.92
CA LYS A 396 20.46 -20.44 -1.07
C LYS A 396 21.62 -19.91 -0.24
N LYS A 397 22.10 -20.73 0.71
CA LYS A 397 23.34 -20.47 1.48
C LYS A 397 24.58 -20.59 0.58
N ALA A 398 25.37 -19.52 0.53
CA ALA A 398 26.64 -19.42 -0.19
C ALA A 398 27.55 -18.38 0.52
N SER A 399 28.72 -18.09 -0.05
CA SER A 399 29.58 -16.97 0.35
C SER A 399 28.91 -15.64 -0.01
N GLY A 400 28.85 -14.70 0.93
CA GLY A 400 28.14 -13.44 0.77
C GLY A 400 26.63 -13.59 1.01
N GLU A 401 26.03 -12.61 1.69
CA GLU A 401 24.57 -12.53 1.80
C GLU A 401 23.95 -12.12 0.44
N ARG A 402 22.69 -12.48 0.22
CA ARG A 402 22.00 -12.21 -1.05
C ARG A 402 20.91 -11.18 -0.84
N HIS A 403 20.87 -10.16 -1.70
CA HIS A 403 19.92 -9.06 -1.60
C HIS A 403 19.16 -8.86 -2.92
N LEU A 404 17.85 -8.66 -2.86
CA LEU A 404 16.99 -8.42 -4.02
C LEU A 404 16.93 -6.92 -4.32
N VAL A 405 17.79 -6.48 -5.22
CA VAL A 405 18.04 -5.06 -5.52
C VAL A 405 16.90 -4.43 -6.34
N SER A 406 16.28 -5.22 -7.23
CA SER A 406 15.10 -4.82 -8.00
C SER A 406 14.19 -6.02 -8.24
N LEU A 407 12.89 -5.73 -8.40
CA LEU A 407 11.86 -6.67 -8.83
C LEU A 407 10.74 -5.88 -9.52
N THR A 408 10.63 -5.97 -10.85
CA THR A 408 9.65 -5.23 -11.64
C THR A 408 8.41 -6.08 -11.97
N ASP A 409 7.36 -5.43 -12.46
CA ASP A 409 6.11 -6.01 -12.95
C ASP A 409 6.12 -6.42 -14.43
N ASP A 410 7.30 -6.40 -15.09
CA ASP A 410 7.50 -7.00 -16.42
C ASP A 410 7.05 -8.49 -16.44
N VAL A 411 6.80 -9.05 -17.63
CA VAL A 411 6.37 -10.47 -17.78
C VAL A 411 7.25 -11.21 -18.80
N PRO A 412 8.19 -12.09 -18.36
CA PRO A 412 8.51 -12.41 -16.96
C PRO A 412 9.12 -11.22 -16.21
N PRO A 413 9.02 -11.17 -14.87
CA PRO A 413 9.53 -10.06 -14.07
C PRO A 413 11.02 -9.88 -14.29
N LEU A 414 11.50 -8.63 -14.33
CA LEU A 414 12.93 -8.34 -14.29
C LEU A 414 13.37 -8.20 -12.84
N ALA A 415 14.60 -8.61 -12.53
CA ALA A 415 15.12 -8.60 -11.17
C ALA A 415 16.65 -8.57 -11.15
N ALA A 416 17.19 -7.97 -10.09
CA ALA A 416 18.63 -7.98 -9.82
C ALA A 416 18.90 -8.57 -8.43
N VAL A 417 19.78 -9.55 -8.34
CA VAL A 417 20.20 -10.15 -7.06
C VAL A 417 21.68 -9.84 -6.82
N SER A 418 21.98 -9.06 -5.78
CA SER A 418 23.36 -8.87 -5.31
C SER A 418 23.80 -10.08 -4.50
N VAL A 419 25.01 -10.57 -4.76
CA VAL A 419 25.80 -11.40 -3.85
C VAL A 419 26.79 -10.47 -3.16
N GLY A 420 26.60 -10.19 -1.87
CA GLY A 420 27.30 -9.15 -1.12
C GLY A 420 26.46 -7.88 -0.90
N ASP A 421 26.80 -7.11 0.14
CA ASP A 421 26.06 -5.92 0.58
C ASP A 421 26.50 -4.66 -0.17
N LEU A 422 25.63 -4.12 -1.03
CA LEU A 422 25.88 -2.90 -1.80
C LEU A 422 25.95 -1.62 -0.94
N ASP A 423 25.40 -1.63 0.27
CA ASP A 423 25.53 -0.49 1.19
C ASP A 423 26.92 -0.42 1.87
N THR A 424 27.79 -1.42 1.67
CA THR A 424 29.14 -1.45 2.29
C THR A 424 30.27 -1.92 1.37
N ALA A 425 29.98 -2.55 0.24
CA ALA A 425 30.98 -3.03 -0.70
C ALA A 425 31.94 -1.91 -1.16
N LYS A 426 33.20 -2.31 -1.39
CA LYS A 426 34.28 -1.47 -1.94
C LYS A 426 34.58 -1.80 -3.41
N ASN A 427 34.08 -2.94 -3.89
CA ASN A 427 34.09 -3.35 -5.28
C ASN A 427 32.69 -3.84 -5.65
N VAL A 428 32.06 -3.23 -6.66
CA VAL A 428 30.73 -3.58 -7.16
C VAL A 428 30.84 -3.99 -8.63
N THR A 429 30.32 -5.16 -8.97
CA THR A 429 30.38 -5.69 -10.34
C THR A 429 28.98 -6.06 -10.83
N TRP A 430 28.51 -5.44 -11.92
CA TRP A 430 27.30 -5.88 -12.62
C TRP A 430 27.63 -7.04 -13.56
N ALA A 431 26.97 -8.18 -13.37
CA ALA A 431 26.98 -9.28 -14.33
C ALA A 431 25.79 -9.10 -15.30
N VAL A 432 26.08 -8.65 -16.53
CA VAL A 432 25.08 -8.34 -17.56
C VAL A 432 24.91 -9.53 -18.53
N PRO A 433 23.71 -10.14 -18.62
CA PRO A 433 23.49 -11.35 -19.40
C PRO A 433 23.24 -11.07 -20.89
N GLY A 434 23.39 -12.12 -21.71
CA GLY A 434 23.04 -12.15 -23.12
C GLY A 434 21.66 -12.75 -23.42
N MET A 435 21.48 -13.14 -24.69
CA MET A 435 20.25 -13.72 -25.27
C MET A 435 19.60 -14.81 -24.40
N ASN A 436 18.26 -14.89 -24.45
CA ASN A 436 17.42 -15.90 -23.78
C ASN A 436 17.52 -15.95 -22.23
N THR A 437 18.22 -15.03 -21.57
CA THR A 437 18.34 -15.04 -20.10
C THR A 437 17.14 -14.35 -19.45
N THR A 438 16.37 -15.09 -18.65
CA THR A 438 15.21 -14.56 -17.92
C THR A 438 15.25 -14.94 -16.45
N THR A 439 14.41 -14.30 -15.64
CA THR A 439 14.29 -14.61 -14.20
C THR A 439 13.75 -16.01 -13.91
N ALA A 440 13.16 -16.70 -14.90
CA ALA A 440 12.89 -18.14 -14.82
C ALA A 440 14.15 -19.00 -14.62
N ASP A 441 15.33 -18.42 -14.89
CA ASP A 441 16.67 -19.02 -14.75
C ASP A 441 17.60 -18.17 -13.85
N MET A 442 17.04 -17.32 -12.98
CA MET A 442 17.77 -16.44 -12.05
C MET A 442 18.85 -17.18 -11.22
N SER A 443 18.56 -18.41 -10.78
CA SER A 443 19.50 -19.28 -10.04
C SER A 443 20.67 -19.81 -10.86
N SER A 444 20.61 -19.73 -12.19
CA SER A 444 21.75 -19.97 -13.08
C SER A 444 22.60 -18.71 -13.22
N TRP A 445 22.00 -17.57 -13.58
CA TRP A 445 22.75 -16.31 -13.71
C TRP A 445 23.40 -15.86 -12.39
N THR A 446 22.70 -16.03 -11.26
CA THR A 446 23.25 -15.75 -9.92
C THR A 446 24.36 -16.72 -9.52
N ARG A 447 24.49 -17.88 -10.19
CA ARG A 447 25.65 -18.76 -10.01
C ARG A 447 26.88 -18.24 -10.76
N ALA A 448 26.69 -17.63 -11.93
CA ALA A 448 27.78 -16.96 -12.64
C ALA A 448 28.28 -15.75 -11.83
N ALA A 449 27.35 -14.94 -11.30
CA ALA A 449 27.66 -13.85 -10.36
C ALA A 449 28.37 -14.36 -9.07
N GLN A 450 27.92 -15.48 -8.50
CA GLN A 450 28.57 -16.11 -7.35
C GLN A 450 30.01 -16.57 -7.69
N ASN A 451 30.22 -17.15 -8.87
CA ASN A 451 31.55 -17.59 -9.30
C ASN A 451 32.50 -16.39 -9.45
N ILE A 452 32.03 -15.25 -9.97
CA ILE A 452 32.79 -13.99 -10.00
C ILE A 452 33.12 -13.54 -8.57
N TYR A 453 32.12 -13.45 -7.69
CA TYR A 453 32.30 -13.04 -6.28
C TYR A 453 33.34 -13.91 -5.54
N ASP A 454 33.24 -15.23 -5.70
CA ASP A 454 34.14 -16.19 -5.06
C ASP A 454 35.55 -16.12 -5.66
N ARG A 455 35.69 -15.86 -6.98
CA ARG A 455 37.02 -15.72 -7.61
C ARG A 455 37.66 -14.37 -7.33
N GLN A 456 36.89 -13.28 -7.21
CA GLN A 456 37.37 -11.98 -6.73
C GLN A 456 37.93 -12.08 -5.30
N LYS A 457 37.32 -12.90 -4.43
CA LYS A 457 37.90 -13.19 -3.10
C LYS A 457 39.28 -13.86 -3.17
N LEU A 458 39.51 -14.71 -4.17
CA LEU A 458 40.83 -15.32 -4.37
C LEU A 458 41.84 -14.34 -5.02
N ALA A 459 41.37 -13.35 -5.78
CA ALA A 459 42.23 -12.34 -6.40
C ALA A 459 42.66 -11.22 -5.41
N ASP A 460 41.73 -10.69 -4.62
CA ASP A 460 41.89 -9.48 -3.77
C ASP A 460 41.66 -9.75 -2.26
N GLY A 461 41.60 -11.03 -1.87
CA GLY A 461 41.41 -11.42 -0.47
C GLY A 461 40.05 -11.01 0.11
N ASP A 462 40.03 -10.71 1.42
CA ASP A 462 38.80 -10.44 2.20
C ASP A 462 38.22 -9.02 2.04
N SER A 463 38.55 -8.29 0.98
CA SER A 463 37.92 -7.00 0.65
C SER A 463 36.39 -7.15 0.48
N ASP A 464 35.63 -6.17 0.99
CA ASP A 464 34.16 -6.16 0.87
C ASP A 464 33.77 -5.94 -0.59
N ARG A 465 33.00 -6.87 -1.16
CA ARG A 465 32.59 -6.83 -2.58
C ARG A 465 31.11 -7.15 -2.74
N ALA A 466 30.55 -6.78 -3.88
CA ALA A 466 29.22 -7.16 -4.30
C ALA A 466 29.20 -7.48 -5.80
N VAL A 467 28.55 -8.59 -6.19
CA VAL A 467 28.33 -8.93 -7.60
C VAL A 467 26.84 -9.04 -7.86
N ILE A 468 26.34 -8.19 -8.75
CA ILE A 468 24.93 -8.05 -9.08
C ILE A 468 24.62 -8.97 -10.27
N SER A 469 23.89 -10.04 -10.00
CA SER A 469 23.20 -10.85 -11.00
C SER A 469 22.07 -10.03 -11.61
N TRP A 470 22.36 -9.28 -12.66
CA TRP A 470 21.49 -8.22 -13.17
C TRP A 470 20.66 -8.71 -14.36
N ILE A 471 19.44 -9.19 -14.12
CA ILE A 471 18.44 -9.45 -15.18
C ILE A 471 17.50 -8.24 -15.22
N GLY A 472 18.07 -7.07 -15.52
CA GLY A 472 17.38 -5.77 -15.47
C GLY A 472 16.77 -5.31 -16.79
N TYR A 473 16.84 -6.10 -17.85
CA TYR A 473 16.26 -5.80 -19.17
C TYR A 473 15.71 -7.05 -19.85
N GLU A 474 14.81 -6.87 -20.82
CA GLU A 474 14.32 -7.96 -21.66
C GLU A 474 15.39 -8.33 -22.70
N THR A 475 16.17 -9.38 -22.41
CA THR A 475 17.18 -9.91 -23.34
C THR A 475 16.54 -10.32 -24.66
N PRO A 476 17.23 -10.20 -25.81
CA PRO A 476 16.71 -10.72 -27.07
C PRO A 476 16.50 -12.23 -27.04
N GLY A 477 15.70 -12.72 -27.99
CA GLY A 477 15.64 -14.13 -28.37
C GLY A 477 16.27 -14.34 -29.74
N GLU A 478 16.25 -15.59 -30.22
CA GLU A 478 16.90 -16.02 -31.48
C GLU A 478 16.56 -15.14 -32.70
N THR A 479 15.34 -14.59 -32.77
CA THR A 479 14.87 -13.74 -33.89
C THR A 479 15.17 -12.26 -33.72
N THR A 480 15.60 -11.80 -32.53
CA THR A 480 15.84 -10.38 -32.22
C THR A 480 17.28 -10.08 -31.79
N VAL A 481 18.13 -11.10 -31.62
CA VAL A 481 19.53 -10.98 -31.18
C VAL A 481 20.45 -10.26 -32.18
N LEU A 482 20.00 -10.06 -33.42
CA LEU A 482 20.73 -9.35 -34.48
C LEU A 482 20.35 -7.86 -34.59
N GLY A 483 19.45 -7.35 -33.72
CA GLY A 483 18.96 -5.97 -33.72
C GLY A 483 19.42 -5.18 -32.50
N MET A 484 19.26 -3.86 -32.52
CA MET A 484 19.70 -2.95 -31.45
C MET A 484 18.65 -2.66 -30.38
N ASP A 485 17.35 -2.77 -30.69
CA ASP A 485 16.24 -2.33 -29.83
C ASP A 485 16.34 -2.84 -28.37
N LYS A 486 16.79 -4.07 -28.16
CA LYS A 486 16.93 -4.66 -26.81
C LYS A 486 18.18 -4.16 -26.09
N ALA A 487 19.29 -3.93 -26.81
CA ALA A 487 20.50 -3.33 -26.26
C ALA A 487 20.26 -1.87 -25.87
N GLU A 488 19.58 -1.08 -26.70
CA GLU A 488 19.22 0.32 -26.41
C GLU A 488 18.29 0.41 -25.19
N ALA A 489 17.18 -0.35 -25.18
CA ALA A 489 16.27 -0.37 -24.03
C ALA A 489 16.92 -0.91 -22.74
N GLY A 490 17.86 -1.84 -22.87
CA GLY A 490 18.64 -2.36 -21.73
C GLY A 490 19.71 -1.39 -21.23
N ALA A 491 20.30 -0.59 -22.12
CA ALA A 491 21.33 0.39 -21.78
C ALA A 491 20.81 1.51 -20.90
N GLU A 492 19.61 2.03 -21.17
CA GLU A 492 18.94 3.01 -20.30
C GLU A 492 18.74 2.45 -18.89
N LYS A 493 18.28 1.19 -18.78
CA LYS A 493 18.07 0.52 -17.47
C LYS A 493 19.39 0.23 -16.75
N LEU A 494 20.46 -0.09 -17.49
CA LEU A 494 21.79 -0.32 -16.92
C LEU A 494 22.42 0.98 -16.40
N ALA A 495 22.36 2.05 -17.19
CA ALA A 495 22.84 3.37 -16.80
C ALA A 495 22.11 3.90 -15.55
N ALA A 496 20.78 3.81 -15.52
CA ALA A 496 19.99 4.16 -14.34
C ALA A 496 20.41 3.34 -13.09
N SER A 497 20.71 2.05 -13.25
CA SER A 497 21.18 1.21 -12.14
C SER A 497 22.56 1.61 -11.62
N VAL A 498 23.47 2.11 -12.49
CA VAL A 498 24.79 2.63 -12.08
C VAL A 498 24.64 3.99 -11.40
N HIS A 499 23.86 4.92 -11.98
CA HIS A 499 23.53 6.21 -11.38
C HIS A 499 22.88 6.09 -10.00
N GLY A 500 22.12 5.02 -9.77
CA GLY A 500 21.56 4.68 -8.47
C GLY A 500 22.63 4.33 -7.43
N LEU A 501 23.67 3.59 -7.82
CA LEU A 501 24.84 3.36 -6.96
C LEU A 501 25.57 4.67 -6.70
N ASP A 502 25.86 5.46 -7.74
CA ASP A 502 26.54 6.76 -7.62
C ASP A 502 25.83 7.68 -6.61
N ALA A 503 24.50 7.74 -6.68
CA ALA A 503 23.68 8.54 -5.78
C ALA A 503 23.69 8.04 -4.32
N VAL A 504 23.63 6.71 -4.11
CA VAL A 504 23.64 6.10 -2.77
C VAL A 504 25.05 6.08 -2.15
N ARG A 505 26.10 6.09 -2.98
CA ARG A 505 27.51 5.89 -2.58
C ARG A 505 28.42 7.10 -2.78
N ALA A 506 27.89 8.26 -3.15
CA ALA A 506 28.67 9.47 -3.46
C ALA A 506 29.79 9.82 -2.46
N ASP A 507 29.56 9.67 -1.15
CA ASP A 507 30.55 9.96 -0.09
C ASP A 507 31.64 8.86 0.10
N GLY A 508 31.54 7.75 -0.64
CA GLY A 508 32.36 6.55 -0.48
C GLY A 508 32.18 5.56 -1.62
N MET A 509 32.46 6.03 -2.84
CA MET A 509 32.29 5.25 -4.07
C MET A 509 33.17 3.99 -4.07
N PRO A 510 32.59 2.81 -4.36
CA PRO A 510 33.37 1.60 -4.61
C PRO A 510 34.02 1.66 -5.99
N THR A 511 34.99 0.76 -6.26
CA THR A 511 35.32 0.38 -7.63
C THR A 511 34.08 -0.18 -8.31
N THR A 512 33.69 0.38 -9.44
CA THR A 512 32.52 0.00 -10.23
C THR A 512 32.96 -0.75 -11.49
N ASN A 513 32.38 -1.93 -11.73
CA ASN A 513 32.76 -2.77 -12.86
C ASN A 513 31.53 -3.33 -13.57
N ILE A 514 31.61 -3.52 -14.89
CA ILE A 514 30.64 -4.30 -15.66
C ILE A 514 31.36 -5.52 -16.25
N VAL A 515 30.81 -6.71 -16.00
CA VAL A 515 31.16 -7.96 -16.69
C VAL A 515 29.97 -8.35 -17.54
N ALA A 516 30.13 -8.26 -18.85
CA ALA A 516 29.06 -8.51 -19.80
C ALA A 516 29.36 -9.74 -20.66
N HIS A 517 28.33 -10.56 -20.91
CA HIS A 517 28.44 -11.79 -21.70
C HIS A 517 27.55 -11.76 -22.93
N SER A 518 28.06 -12.21 -24.08
CA SER A 518 27.28 -12.34 -25.33
C SER A 518 26.60 -11.02 -25.70
N TYR A 519 25.29 -11.00 -26.00
CA TYR A 519 24.54 -9.77 -26.29
C TYR A 519 24.54 -8.75 -25.14
N GLY A 520 24.83 -9.17 -23.91
CA GLY A 520 25.05 -8.25 -22.80
C GLY A 520 26.20 -7.28 -23.05
N THR A 521 27.20 -7.66 -23.86
CA THR A 521 28.28 -6.74 -24.26
C THR A 521 27.77 -5.62 -25.15
N THR A 522 26.79 -5.91 -26.01
CA THR A 522 26.14 -4.90 -26.86
C THR A 522 25.37 -3.91 -25.99
N THR A 523 24.54 -4.40 -25.07
CA THR A 523 23.81 -3.58 -24.07
C THR A 523 24.75 -2.71 -23.24
N ALA A 524 25.85 -3.28 -22.74
CA ALA A 524 26.85 -2.53 -21.98
C ALA A 524 27.62 -1.51 -22.83
N GLY A 525 27.91 -1.83 -24.10
CA GLY A 525 28.54 -0.92 -25.05
C GLY A 525 27.67 0.30 -25.36
N VAL A 526 26.36 0.12 -25.58
CA VAL A 526 25.42 1.24 -25.77
C VAL A 526 25.30 2.08 -24.49
N ALA A 527 25.33 1.46 -23.31
CA ALA A 527 25.30 2.20 -22.05
C ALA A 527 26.58 3.05 -21.91
N LEU A 528 27.74 2.40 -22.02
CA LEU A 528 29.05 3.03 -21.77
C LEU A 528 29.50 4.00 -22.86
N SER A 529 28.88 4.03 -24.05
CA SER A 529 29.11 5.10 -25.04
C SER A 529 28.40 6.41 -24.70
N ARG A 530 27.66 6.49 -23.58
CA ARG A 530 27.01 7.71 -23.09
C ARG A 530 27.91 8.46 -22.12
N SER A 531 27.98 9.77 -22.28
CA SER A 531 28.84 10.64 -21.45
C SER A 531 28.32 10.92 -20.03
N ASP A 532 27.17 10.36 -19.65
CA ASP A 532 26.57 10.53 -18.32
C ASP A 532 26.80 9.34 -17.37
N ILE A 533 27.34 8.22 -17.85
CA ILE A 533 27.71 7.05 -17.05
C ILE A 533 29.24 6.90 -17.02
N HIS A 534 29.78 6.35 -15.94
CA HIS A 534 31.17 5.89 -15.89
C HIS A 534 31.28 4.59 -15.09
N VAL A 535 32.24 3.74 -15.45
CA VAL A 535 32.68 2.61 -14.60
C VAL A 535 34.20 2.56 -14.57
N ASP A 536 34.81 2.06 -13.49
CA ASP A 536 36.26 1.85 -13.47
C ASP A 536 36.68 0.81 -14.52
N ARG A 537 35.89 -0.27 -14.72
CA ARG A 537 36.27 -1.36 -15.62
C ARG A 537 35.11 -1.99 -16.38
N PHE A 538 35.33 -2.29 -17.65
CA PHE A 538 34.41 -3.05 -18.50
C PHE A 538 35.07 -4.31 -19.04
N VAL A 539 34.48 -5.48 -18.79
CA VAL A 539 34.94 -6.78 -19.29
C VAL A 539 33.91 -7.37 -20.25
N ALA A 540 34.27 -7.43 -21.54
CA ALA A 540 33.46 -8.06 -22.58
C ALA A 540 33.84 -9.53 -22.77
N LEU A 541 32.90 -10.44 -22.53
CA LEU A 541 33.07 -11.89 -22.71
C LEU A 541 32.18 -12.40 -23.85
N ALA A 542 32.71 -13.30 -24.68
CA ALA A 542 31.94 -13.98 -25.73
C ALA A 542 31.17 -13.02 -26.65
N SER A 543 31.73 -11.82 -26.91
CA SER A 543 30.96 -10.65 -27.32
C SER A 543 30.11 -10.89 -28.59
N ALA A 544 28.81 -10.62 -28.53
CA ALA A 544 27.97 -10.57 -29.72
C ALA A 544 28.23 -9.31 -30.59
N GLY A 545 29.18 -8.48 -30.16
CA GLY A 545 29.63 -7.25 -30.78
C GLY A 545 29.22 -6.01 -29.99
N LEU A 546 30.05 -4.98 -30.07
CA LEU A 546 29.71 -3.64 -29.59
C LEU A 546 29.06 -2.82 -30.72
N PRO A 547 28.31 -1.74 -30.40
CA PRO A 547 27.62 -0.93 -31.41
C PRO A 547 28.59 -0.38 -32.45
N ASP A 548 28.15 -0.24 -33.70
CA ASP A 548 29.00 0.22 -34.81
C ASP A 548 29.56 1.66 -34.64
N ALA A 549 29.00 2.43 -33.69
CA ALA A 549 29.46 3.77 -33.32
C ALA A 549 30.54 3.79 -32.21
N VAL A 550 30.93 2.62 -31.68
CA VAL A 550 32.00 2.44 -30.69
C VAL A 550 33.14 1.74 -31.41
N ASP A 551 34.01 2.49 -32.10
CA ASP A 551 35.07 1.91 -32.93
C ASP A 551 36.39 1.69 -32.17
N SER A 552 36.52 2.31 -30.98
CA SER A 552 37.64 2.17 -30.05
C SER A 552 37.17 1.96 -28.60
N ALA A 553 38.05 1.40 -27.76
CA ALA A 553 37.88 1.34 -26.31
C ALA A 553 37.75 2.75 -25.69
N ASP A 554 38.36 3.77 -26.30
CA ASP A 554 38.29 5.17 -25.88
C ASP A 554 36.88 5.80 -26.08
N ASP A 555 36.01 5.19 -26.90
CA ASP A 555 34.60 5.61 -27.06
C ASP A 555 33.72 5.15 -25.90
N LEU A 556 34.23 4.27 -25.03
CA LEU A 556 33.55 3.79 -23.85
C LEU A 556 34.01 4.61 -22.64
N HIS A 557 33.05 5.10 -21.86
CA HIS A 557 33.28 5.75 -20.57
C HIS A 557 33.63 4.74 -19.47
N ALA A 558 34.61 3.86 -19.73
CA ALA A 558 35.21 2.95 -18.78
C ALA A 558 36.68 3.34 -18.52
N GLY A 559 37.18 3.18 -17.30
CA GLY A 559 38.58 3.48 -16.97
C GLY A 559 39.57 2.51 -17.64
N GLU A 560 39.23 1.22 -17.64
CA GLU A 560 39.93 0.15 -18.35
C GLU A 560 38.93 -0.75 -19.08
N VAL A 561 39.26 -1.18 -20.31
CA VAL A 561 38.41 -2.07 -21.12
C VAL A 561 39.16 -3.37 -21.41
N TYR A 562 38.50 -4.50 -21.14
CA TYR A 562 39.06 -5.84 -21.29
C TYR A 562 38.18 -6.71 -22.19
N ALA A 563 38.78 -7.63 -22.93
CA ALA A 563 38.05 -8.58 -23.78
C ALA A 563 38.57 -10.01 -23.65
N GLY A 564 37.66 -10.94 -23.38
CA GLY A 564 37.91 -12.38 -23.30
C GLY A 564 37.08 -13.15 -24.32
N GLN A 565 37.76 -13.83 -25.25
CA GLN A 565 37.12 -14.58 -26.34
C GLN A 565 37.79 -15.95 -26.48
N ALA A 566 37.03 -17.01 -26.22
CA ALA A 566 37.45 -18.37 -26.55
C ALA A 566 37.50 -18.55 -28.06
N ARG A 567 38.27 -19.55 -28.53
CA ARG A 567 38.36 -19.95 -29.93
C ARG A 567 36.99 -19.97 -30.62
N ASN A 568 36.79 -19.19 -31.67
CA ASN A 568 35.56 -19.27 -32.46
C ASN A 568 35.49 -20.59 -33.24
N VAL A 569 34.32 -21.23 -33.24
CA VAL A 569 33.99 -22.44 -34.00
C VAL A 569 32.57 -22.31 -34.58
N LEU A 570 32.18 -23.15 -35.53
CA LEU A 570 30.77 -23.27 -35.95
C LEU A 570 30.04 -24.30 -35.10
N PHE A 571 28.71 -24.24 -35.11
CA PHE A 571 27.81 -25.09 -34.31
C PHE A 571 28.02 -26.61 -34.49
N ASP A 572 28.56 -27.07 -35.63
CA ASP A 572 28.88 -28.47 -35.89
C ASP A 572 30.27 -28.90 -35.39
N GLU A 573 31.06 -27.96 -34.88
CA GLU A 573 32.30 -28.17 -34.13
C GLU A 573 32.18 -27.82 -32.63
N GLY A 574 30.95 -27.68 -32.11
CA GLY A 574 30.68 -27.30 -30.72
C GLY A 574 31.33 -28.19 -29.65
N GLY A 575 31.57 -27.62 -28.47
CA GLY A 575 32.40 -28.24 -27.42
C GLY A 575 33.91 -28.12 -27.67
N LYS A 576 34.33 -27.25 -28.59
CA LYS A 576 35.73 -26.94 -28.90
C LYS A 576 36.07 -25.44 -28.83
N GLY A 577 35.11 -24.61 -28.42
CA GLY A 577 35.22 -23.16 -28.48
C GLY A 577 33.86 -22.45 -28.42
N ASP A 578 33.82 -21.20 -28.84
CA ASP A 578 32.63 -20.36 -28.89
C ASP A 578 31.88 -20.55 -30.22
N GLU A 579 30.66 -21.08 -30.17
CA GLU A 579 29.84 -21.37 -31.35
C GLU A 579 29.08 -20.16 -31.92
N TRP A 580 28.94 -19.07 -31.16
CA TRP A 580 27.92 -18.04 -31.44
C TRP A 580 28.45 -16.61 -31.51
N ALA A 581 29.52 -16.26 -30.81
CA ALA A 581 29.99 -14.87 -30.72
C ALA A 581 30.34 -14.29 -32.10
N THR A 582 31.04 -15.06 -32.96
CA THR A 582 31.30 -14.63 -34.35
C THR A 582 30.01 -14.52 -35.17
N VAL A 583 29.05 -15.43 -35.00
CA VAL A 583 27.77 -15.38 -35.74
C VAL A 583 26.98 -14.12 -35.36
N GLY A 584 26.91 -13.79 -34.06
CA GLY A 584 26.27 -12.56 -33.58
C GLY A 584 26.88 -11.30 -34.20
N ARG A 585 28.21 -11.22 -34.26
CA ARG A 585 28.93 -10.08 -34.87
C ARG A 585 28.76 -10.02 -36.39
N SER A 586 28.89 -11.14 -37.09
CA SER A 586 28.91 -11.20 -38.57
C SER A 586 27.54 -10.99 -39.23
N PHE A 587 26.44 -11.20 -38.52
CA PHE A 587 25.07 -11.10 -39.06
C PHE A 587 24.21 -10.06 -38.35
N SER A 588 24.80 -9.18 -37.54
CA SER A 588 24.08 -8.08 -36.88
C SER A 588 23.53 -7.05 -37.88
N HIS A 589 22.68 -6.15 -37.40
CA HIS A 589 22.25 -4.97 -38.16
C HIS A 589 22.77 -3.64 -37.55
N GLY A 590 23.77 -3.69 -36.67
CA GLY A 590 24.29 -2.49 -35.99
C GLY A 590 25.29 -2.68 -34.85
N HIS A 591 25.80 -3.91 -34.64
CA HIS A 591 26.74 -4.24 -33.57
C HIS A 591 27.84 -5.22 -34.01
N HIS A 592 28.63 -4.82 -34.99
CA HIS A 592 29.67 -5.65 -35.63
C HIS A 592 31.04 -5.55 -34.92
N VAL A 593 31.24 -4.59 -34.03
CA VAL A 593 32.56 -4.28 -33.47
C VAL A 593 33.02 -5.39 -32.55
N ASP A 594 34.21 -5.92 -32.81
CA ASP A 594 34.81 -7.02 -32.07
C ASP A 594 35.85 -6.48 -31.07
N PRO A 595 35.54 -6.41 -29.76
CA PRO A 595 36.43 -5.81 -28.78
C PRO A 595 37.69 -6.66 -28.53
N SER A 596 37.78 -7.88 -29.05
CA SER A 596 39.00 -8.71 -28.97
C SER A 596 40.04 -8.37 -30.04
N LYS A 597 39.71 -7.52 -31.03
CA LYS A 597 40.66 -7.11 -32.08
C LYS A 597 41.68 -6.11 -31.51
N PRO A 598 42.99 -6.28 -31.77
CA PRO A 598 44.02 -5.34 -31.31
C PRO A 598 43.82 -3.88 -31.73
N ALA A 599 43.10 -3.64 -32.83
CA ALA A 599 42.79 -2.29 -33.31
C ALA A 599 41.76 -1.54 -32.45
N PHE A 600 40.93 -2.27 -31.68
CA PHE A 600 39.94 -1.68 -30.78
C PHE A 600 40.59 -1.10 -29.50
N GLY A 601 41.77 -1.57 -29.11
CA GLY A 601 42.52 -1.02 -27.98
C GLY A 601 42.25 -1.63 -26.59
N ALA A 602 41.32 -2.59 -26.47
CA ALA A 602 41.07 -3.28 -25.20
C ALA A 602 42.21 -4.23 -24.77
N THR A 603 42.39 -4.38 -23.46
CA THR A 603 43.28 -5.38 -22.86
C THR A 603 42.71 -6.78 -23.02
N THR A 604 43.31 -7.58 -23.91
CA THR A 604 42.87 -8.97 -24.15
C THR A 604 43.58 -9.97 -23.24
N PHE A 605 42.88 -11.02 -22.83
CA PHE A 605 43.40 -12.08 -21.96
C PHE A 605 43.06 -13.49 -22.46
N GLY A 606 43.76 -14.50 -21.94
CA GLY A 606 43.62 -15.90 -22.36
C GLY A 606 42.25 -16.52 -22.04
N ALA A 607 41.83 -17.47 -22.88
CA ALA A 607 40.57 -18.20 -22.70
C ALA A 607 40.64 -19.69 -23.06
N ASN A 608 41.76 -20.17 -23.65
CA ASN A 608 41.88 -21.52 -24.20
C ASN A 608 42.58 -22.51 -23.25
N GLY A 609 42.75 -22.11 -21.98
CA GLY A 609 43.27 -22.93 -20.89
C GLY A 609 44.77 -22.72 -20.71
N GLY A 610 45.22 -22.71 -19.45
CA GLY A 610 46.59 -22.32 -19.15
C GLY A 610 46.95 -22.53 -17.69
N SER A 611 47.79 -21.65 -17.15
CA SER A 611 48.15 -21.61 -15.74
C SER A 611 48.09 -20.17 -15.25
N GLY A 612 47.44 -19.95 -14.10
CA GLY A 612 47.49 -18.64 -13.43
C GLY A 612 48.89 -18.37 -12.87
N LEU A 613 49.16 -17.12 -12.44
CA LEU A 613 50.45 -16.75 -11.84
C LEU A 613 50.82 -17.59 -10.61
N GLU A 614 49.82 -18.13 -9.90
CA GLU A 614 49.97 -18.99 -8.73
C GLU A 614 50.33 -20.45 -9.10
N GLY A 615 50.47 -20.77 -10.39
CA GLY A 615 50.77 -22.11 -10.89
C GLY A 615 49.56 -23.06 -10.91
N ASN A 616 48.36 -22.57 -10.62
CA ASN A 616 47.12 -23.31 -10.71
C ASN A 616 46.74 -23.55 -12.19
N ALA A 617 46.47 -24.80 -12.57
CA ALA A 617 45.94 -25.11 -13.90
C ALA A 617 44.54 -24.49 -14.08
N LEU A 618 44.31 -23.89 -15.24
CA LEU A 618 43.06 -23.23 -15.62
C LEU A 618 42.43 -23.94 -16.81
N GLN A 619 41.12 -24.13 -16.76
CA GLN A 619 40.39 -24.84 -17.81
C GLN A 619 40.10 -23.94 -19.02
N ALA A 620 40.19 -24.53 -20.21
CA ALA A 620 39.76 -23.91 -21.45
C ALA A 620 38.24 -23.73 -21.48
N VAL A 621 37.79 -22.59 -21.97
CA VAL A 621 36.38 -22.43 -22.37
C VAL A 621 36.14 -23.20 -23.66
N ARG A 622 35.01 -23.91 -23.75
CA ARG A 622 34.68 -24.82 -24.86
C ARG A 622 33.28 -24.65 -25.44
N HIS A 623 32.49 -23.76 -24.87
CA HIS A 623 31.11 -23.47 -25.25
C HIS A 623 30.90 -21.96 -25.13
N HIS A 624 29.98 -21.40 -25.92
CA HIS A 624 29.58 -19.99 -25.77
C HIS A 624 28.97 -19.66 -24.39
N ASP A 625 28.35 -20.65 -23.73
CA ASP A 625 27.58 -20.43 -22.51
C ASP A 625 28.40 -19.76 -21.37
N PRO A 626 27.74 -18.95 -20.52
CA PRO A 626 28.38 -18.42 -19.33
C PRO A 626 28.64 -19.53 -18.29
N LEU A 627 27.78 -20.55 -18.24
CA LEU A 627 27.93 -21.75 -17.41
C LEU A 627 27.46 -22.95 -18.22
N HIS A 628 28.27 -24.01 -18.30
CA HIS A 628 27.94 -25.22 -19.04
C HIS A 628 28.06 -26.48 -18.15
N ALA A 629 27.37 -27.55 -18.54
CA ALA A 629 27.22 -28.76 -17.71
C ALA A 629 28.54 -29.54 -17.49
N ASP A 630 29.56 -29.32 -18.31
CA ASP A 630 30.91 -29.90 -18.16
C ASP A 630 31.91 -28.99 -17.43
N GLY A 631 31.48 -27.78 -17.02
CA GLY A 631 32.33 -26.79 -16.35
C GLY A 631 33.23 -25.95 -17.27
N ALA A 632 33.00 -25.98 -18.59
CA ALA A 632 33.82 -25.27 -19.58
C ALA A 632 33.14 -24.02 -20.20
N GLY A 633 32.21 -23.37 -19.47
CA GLY A 633 31.64 -22.07 -19.85
C GLY A 633 32.46 -20.86 -19.36
N TYR A 634 32.20 -19.67 -19.90
CA TYR A 634 33.00 -18.46 -19.67
C TYR A 634 33.14 -18.02 -18.20
N LEU A 635 32.17 -18.34 -17.35
CA LEU A 635 32.11 -17.98 -15.93
C LEU A 635 32.05 -19.21 -15.01
N ASP A 636 32.35 -20.41 -15.53
CA ASP A 636 32.44 -21.63 -14.71
C ASP A 636 33.65 -21.63 -13.78
N SER A 637 33.50 -22.28 -12.63
CA SER A 637 34.54 -22.31 -11.60
C SER A 637 35.79 -23.08 -12.08
N GLY A 638 36.91 -22.36 -12.21
CA GLY A 638 38.20 -22.91 -12.61
C GLY A 638 38.56 -22.70 -14.08
N THR A 639 37.71 -22.04 -14.88
CA THR A 639 38.09 -21.61 -16.22
C THR A 639 39.07 -20.43 -16.18
N GLU A 640 39.86 -20.31 -17.24
CA GLU A 640 40.83 -19.22 -17.40
C GLU A 640 40.16 -17.85 -17.48
N THR A 641 39.04 -17.76 -18.19
CA THR A 641 38.25 -16.53 -18.30
C THR A 641 37.71 -16.06 -16.95
N LEU A 642 37.22 -16.94 -16.08
CA LEU A 642 36.76 -16.53 -14.75
C LEU A 642 37.92 -16.02 -13.88
N TYR A 643 39.12 -16.61 -13.99
CA TYR A 643 40.32 -16.09 -13.32
C TYR A 643 40.67 -14.68 -13.79
N ASN A 644 40.69 -14.47 -15.11
CA ASN A 644 41.01 -13.18 -15.71
C ASN A 644 39.94 -12.12 -15.42
N VAL A 645 38.66 -12.48 -15.41
CA VAL A 645 37.56 -11.59 -14.98
C VAL A 645 37.77 -11.11 -13.55
N ALA A 646 38.12 -12.01 -12.63
CA ALA A 646 38.40 -11.63 -11.24
C ALA A 646 39.65 -10.75 -11.11
N ALA A 647 40.71 -11.05 -11.84
CA ALA A 647 41.93 -10.24 -11.88
C ALA A 647 41.64 -8.82 -12.39
N ALA A 648 41.04 -8.69 -13.59
CA ALA A 648 40.62 -7.43 -14.17
C ALA A 648 39.73 -6.63 -13.22
N THR A 649 38.57 -7.18 -12.82
CA THR A 649 37.61 -6.46 -11.95
C THR A 649 38.13 -6.09 -10.56
N THR A 650 39.27 -6.63 -10.11
CA THR A 650 39.94 -6.22 -8.87
C THR A 650 41.18 -5.34 -9.09
N GLY A 651 41.51 -4.96 -10.32
CA GLY A 651 42.67 -4.12 -10.66
C GLY A 651 44.01 -4.85 -10.56
N HIS A 652 43.99 -6.18 -10.66
CA HIS A 652 45.15 -7.06 -10.64
C HIS A 652 45.58 -7.48 -12.04
N ASP A 653 45.80 -6.50 -12.92
CA ASP A 653 46.12 -6.73 -14.33
C ASP A 653 47.42 -7.52 -14.52
N GLU A 654 48.34 -7.45 -13.55
CA GLU A 654 49.55 -8.27 -13.53
C GLU A 654 49.25 -9.79 -13.49
N LYS A 655 48.07 -10.18 -13.00
CA LYS A 655 47.63 -11.58 -12.87
C LYS A 655 46.94 -12.12 -14.12
N LEU A 656 46.64 -11.29 -15.12
CA LEU A 656 45.98 -11.71 -16.35
C LEU A 656 46.85 -12.73 -17.12
N THR A 657 46.25 -13.81 -17.60
CA THR A 657 46.95 -14.72 -18.52
C THR A 657 47.07 -14.08 -19.90
N PRO A 658 48.21 -14.28 -20.61
CA PRO A 658 48.39 -13.70 -21.94
C PRO A 658 47.31 -14.14 -22.92
N SER A 659 46.84 -13.20 -23.75
CA SER A 659 45.93 -13.49 -24.85
C SER A 659 46.53 -14.51 -25.83
N ASP A 660 45.80 -15.59 -26.08
CA ASP A 660 46.25 -16.75 -26.87
C ASP A 660 45.28 -17.09 -28.03
N PRO A 661 44.90 -16.12 -28.89
CA PRO A 661 43.79 -16.27 -29.83
C PRO A 661 44.00 -17.41 -30.82
N ILE A 662 43.20 -18.47 -30.69
CA ILE A 662 43.17 -19.57 -31.65
C ILE A 662 42.23 -19.19 -32.80
N PRO A 663 42.69 -19.16 -34.07
CA PRO A 663 41.84 -18.84 -35.19
C PRO A 663 40.77 -19.92 -35.45
N MET A 664 39.71 -19.52 -36.15
CA MET A 664 38.72 -20.44 -36.72
C MET A 664 39.40 -21.48 -37.61
N THR A 665 38.76 -22.64 -37.83
CA THR A 665 39.26 -23.53 -38.89
C THR A 665 39.11 -22.85 -40.25
N LYS A 666 39.96 -23.21 -41.23
CA LYS A 666 39.81 -22.74 -42.61
C LYS A 666 38.44 -23.10 -43.21
N ARG A 667 37.81 -24.18 -42.72
CA ARG A 667 36.48 -24.61 -43.13
C ARG A 667 35.42 -23.64 -42.61
N ASP A 668 35.48 -23.30 -41.33
CA ASP A 668 34.56 -22.37 -40.67
C ASP A 668 34.63 -20.98 -41.29
N GLN A 669 35.86 -20.49 -41.51
CA GLN A 669 36.10 -19.20 -42.14
C GLN A 669 35.50 -19.13 -43.55
N LEU A 670 35.75 -20.14 -44.40
CA LEU A 670 35.14 -20.20 -45.73
C LEU A 670 33.61 -20.30 -45.72
N LEU A 671 33.01 -20.90 -44.69
CA LEU A 671 31.55 -21.00 -44.56
C LEU A 671 30.91 -19.68 -44.13
N LEU A 672 31.57 -18.91 -43.26
CA LEU A 672 31.15 -17.57 -42.88
C LEU A 672 31.33 -16.58 -44.03
N ASP A 673 32.50 -16.60 -44.69
CA ASP A 673 32.81 -15.74 -45.85
C ASP A 673 31.86 -16.01 -47.03
N ALA A 674 31.37 -17.25 -47.20
CA ALA A 674 30.37 -17.60 -48.22
C ALA A 674 28.91 -17.36 -47.80
N GLY A 675 28.65 -17.13 -46.51
CA GLY A 675 27.34 -16.79 -45.96
C GLY A 675 27.10 -15.28 -45.88
N GLY A 676 28.16 -14.49 -45.68
CA GLY A 676 28.15 -13.04 -45.88
C GLY A 676 28.10 -12.70 -47.38
N TYR A 677 27.29 -11.70 -47.75
CA TYR A 677 27.29 -11.19 -49.12
C TYR A 677 28.62 -10.52 -49.44
N GLU A 678 29.23 -10.84 -50.59
CA GLU A 678 30.48 -10.20 -51.03
C GLU A 678 30.31 -8.67 -51.19
N GLU A 679 30.88 -7.88 -50.27
CA GLU A 679 31.24 -6.48 -50.53
C GLU A 679 32.41 -6.45 -51.53
N GLY A 680 32.09 -6.63 -52.82
CA GLY A 680 33.14 -7.00 -53.77
C GLY A 680 32.90 -6.76 -55.27
N SER A 681 31.82 -6.10 -55.72
CA SER A 681 31.81 -5.41 -57.04
C SER A 681 30.50 -4.69 -57.43
N ARG A 682 30.44 -3.36 -57.22
CA ARG A 682 29.95 -2.37 -58.22
C ARG A 682 30.16 -0.92 -57.79
#